data_AF-A0A6P1MBV2-F1
#
_entry.id   AF-A0A6P1MBV2-F1
#
_cell.length_a   1.000
_cell.length_b   1.000
_cell.length_c   1.000
_cell.angle_alpha   90.00
_cell.angle_beta   90.00
_cell.angle_gamma   90.00
#
_symmetry.space_group_name_H-M   'P 1'
#
loop_
_entity.id
_entity.type
_entity.pdbx_description
1 polymer ?
#
loop_
_entity_poly.entity_id
_entity_poly.type
_entity_poly.pdbx_seq_one_letter_code
_entity_poly.pdbx_strand_id
1 'polypeptide(L)'
;MKKQIGLVLIAAACAAVATTWNQDVDIGAKWSEASSWNTGVPPTVSDLALFDLAQANTYDVDVDTSAITRLQQVSQPHTFSGNGSINITISPASHFQNCMYNTLSGGTVTYHVDVSVNTLTAYYAQMNNNNGGTTIFNGSFTVSSGSLLNARGGTHVFNGDLNLVGTMRLDAGSVIISGTGNTLISGDYISTAGPGSELYLNRSGAYTLSDLATGYLRIERTRVYFGADQAVVDGTDVKIYQVSADAALISNGDYDQNFGVLYMFGTSGLDAQMDMNNSDCVWTFEDSSGTTWTHDLVISNVGKNTEIRFAMDGGTGLTDEQIGQITLNGVALTEADVFVEDGYLYLCKSEMPVEQKGSTEPVYVGYYRGSAMEQGIYQFTDLTDPLGTAARVGEWPFPNPTWQKIGFDGDQYYVLNRGTSFGGPGLSQYDGDTTLTEISGSDDFADWNGVGACNGVWYGLYTGSGLNGSGLYMFMDETDPEGTAVQLFSGQSFSSNVWNDVAFDGERYLFVQPASGGDPGIYEYDPDADSFTKISGSETYADWQGLAVFDSDIAPLRNKKAYVLLFGGQSNALGWGYRQYLLDTGNPLAWPQADIDMLHGLNLVVPQDTLVPLQSGTANIVVKPLPNHYPDLTVAPISRFAAELSFARSVRDQLSLPDMRLGIIKYAIGGTTLYETSDWWPDGTADRSADGTRYQNFQKTVWKGLAAMKNKYPTHSVEILGMGWVQGESDAIEGQGENYEANLTRFIADVRATFGVADLPFVLSKLSSNQLEGAPQNELDQWPIVTNAQALVAAADPYVVATDTEGTNYAVSVGYSEGRYHYITPALLQIGYDLADALISICGVDSDNDDLLDEWENSYAPGTAGLGNTPDADYDGDGFTDQEEFQVGTDPTDSDDFLKLSAVSSAGVSWPAQGGVSYRVYQSTNLLSWTAAAGPLLFQGMTNAVVGFSNFIQTNPVGFFCLTAE
;
A
#
# COMPACT_ATOMS: atom_id res chain seq x y z
N MET A 1 -15.58 61.18 -41.50
CA MET A 1 -14.19 60.74 -41.70
C MET A 1 -13.41 61.10 -40.44
N LYS A 2 -12.78 60.11 -39.80
CA LYS A 2 -11.90 60.13 -38.60
C LYS A 2 -12.52 60.43 -37.21
N LYS A 3 -12.66 59.32 -36.46
CA LYS A 3 -12.64 59.07 -34.99
C LYS A 3 -11.92 60.13 -34.15
N GLN A 4 -12.22 60.39 -32.88
CA GLN A 4 -13.37 60.15 -31.98
C GLN A 4 -13.02 61.01 -30.74
N ILE A 5 -14.01 61.70 -30.18
CA ILE A 5 -13.93 62.62 -29.05
C ILE A 5 -14.68 61.98 -27.88
N GLY A 6 -14.26 62.22 -26.63
CA GLY A 6 -15.22 62.31 -25.53
C GLY A 6 -14.73 61.85 -24.16
N LEU A 7 -14.38 62.82 -23.32
CA LEU A 7 -14.24 62.75 -21.86
C LEU A 7 -15.56 63.24 -21.23
N VAL A 8 -16.09 62.60 -20.17
CA VAL A 8 -16.78 63.20 -18.99
C VAL A 8 -16.82 62.19 -17.82
N LEU A 9 -16.70 62.72 -16.60
CA LEU A 9 -16.55 62.13 -15.25
C LEU A 9 -17.85 61.62 -14.55
N ILE A 10 -17.65 60.87 -13.43
CA ILE A 10 -18.42 60.65 -12.16
C ILE A 10 -18.46 59.13 -11.85
N ALA A 11 -18.15 58.54 -10.69
CA ALA A 11 -17.77 58.95 -9.33
C ALA A 11 -16.67 57.99 -8.79
N ALA A 12 -15.99 58.38 -7.72
CA ALA A 12 -14.97 57.59 -7.05
C ALA A 12 -15.51 56.24 -6.55
N ALA A 13 -14.95 55.13 -7.03
CA ALA A 13 -14.71 53.98 -6.18
C ALA A 13 -13.39 54.27 -5.46
N CYS A 14 -13.40 54.21 -4.13
CA CYS A 14 -12.18 54.22 -3.32
C CYS A 14 -11.16 53.25 -3.96
N ALA A 15 -9.94 53.69 -4.22
CA ALA A 15 -8.88 52.78 -4.63
C ALA A 15 -8.73 51.75 -3.51
N ALA A 16 -8.91 50.45 -3.81
CA ALA A 16 -8.67 49.38 -2.86
C ALA A 16 -7.29 49.60 -2.22
N VAL A 17 -7.22 49.72 -0.90
CA VAL A 17 -5.93 49.82 -0.21
C VAL A 17 -5.41 48.40 -0.08
N ALA A 18 -4.18 48.16 -0.55
CA ALA A 18 -3.51 46.89 -0.37
C ALA A 18 -2.74 46.92 0.95
N THR A 19 -3.05 45.98 1.84
CA THR A 19 -2.33 45.75 3.09
C THR A 19 -1.47 44.50 2.93
N THR A 20 -0.18 44.63 3.20
CA THR A 20 0.78 43.54 3.07
C THR A 20 1.13 42.98 4.44
N TRP A 21 1.16 41.65 4.55
CA TRP A 21 1.70 40.94 5.70
C TRP A 21 3.17 41.28 5.86
N ASN A 22 3.58 41.74 7.03
CA ASN A 22 4.93 42.25 7.25
C ASN A 22 5.98 41.15 7.03
N GLN A 23 7.19 41.57 6.66
CA GLN A 23 8.34 40.68 6.57
C GLN A 23 8.82 40.30 7.98
N ASP A 24 9.17 39.03 8.15
CA ASP A 24 9.73 38.43 9.36
C ASP A 24 8.86 38.62 10.61
N VAL A 25 7.56 38.30 10.50
CA VAL A 25 6.66 38.29 11.67
C VAL A 25 7.08 37.23 12.70
N ASP A 26 6.66 37.42 13.95
CA ASP A 26 6.90 36.46 15.03
C ASP A 26 6.01 35.22 14.89
N ILE A 27 6.45 34.09 15.46
CA ILE A 27 5.64 32.86 15.52
C ILE A 27 4.36 33.13 16.31
N GLY A 28 3.21 32.71 15.77
CA GLY A 28 1.89 32.98 16.33
C GLY A 28 1.35 34.39 16.04
N ALA A 29 1.94 35.10 15.08
CA ALA A 29 1.42 36.39 14.64
C ALA A 29 -0.03 36.30 14.17
N LYS A 30 -0.86 37.16 14.74
CA LYS A 30 -2.31 37.12 14.54
C LYS A 30 -2.75 37.98 13.39
N TRP A 31 -3.80 37.54 12.69
CA TRP A 31 -4.46 38.34 11.65
C TRP A 31 -4.95 39.67 12.22
N SER A 32 -5.58 39.66 13.40
CA SER A 32 -6.19 40.83 14.03
C SER A 32 -5.20 41.88 14.55
N GLU A 33 -3.89 41.59 14.53
CA GLU A 33 -2.86 42.48 15.07
C GLU A 33 -2.35 43.47 14.03
N ALA A 34 -2.51 44.77 14.29
CA ALA A 34 -2.05 45.81 13.37
C ALA A 34 -0.53 45.80 13.13
N SER A 35 0.25 45.25 14.06
CA SER A 35 1.70 45.03 13.94
C SER A 35 2.07 43.99 12.90
N SER A 36 1.18 43.06 12.56
CA SER A 36 1.41 42.04 11.54
C SER A 36 1.31 42.58 10.12
N TRP A 37 0.84 43.82 9.94
CA TRP A 37 0.55 44.42 8.63
C TRP A 37 1.26 45.77 8.43
N ASN A 38 1.62 46.09 7.18
CA ASN A 38 2.39 47.30 6.86
C ASN A 38 1.58 48.61 6.93
N THR A 39 0.26 48.51 6.76
CA THR A 39 -0.65 49.66 6.63
C THR A 39 -1.89 49.53 7.53
N GLY A 40 -1.78 48.71 8.59
CA GLY A 40 -2.85 48.34 9.50
C GLY A 40 -3.51 47.01 9.12
N VAL A 41 -4.23 46.39 10.06
CA VAL A 41 -5.01 45.16 9.80
C VAL A 41 -5.93 45.41 8.59
N PRO A 42 -6.01 44.51 7.60
CA PRO A 42 -7.11 44.49 6.66
C PRO A 42 -8.38 44.12 7.41
N PRO A 43 -9.31 45.08 7.57
CA PRO A 43 -10.70 44.71 7.30
C PRO A 43 -11.51 45.86 6.72
N THR A 44 -11.63 45.91 5.39
CA THR A 44 -12.89 46.35 4.78
C THR A 44 -13.22 45.43 3.61
N VAL A 45 -14.50 45.36 3.23
CA VAL A 45 -14.98 44.66 2.02
C VAL A 45 -14.35 45.19 0.71
N SER A 46 -13.52 46.24 0.77
CA SER A 46 -12.84 46.85 -0.38
C SER A 46 -11.34 46.56 -0.47
N ASP A 47 -10.68 46.10 0.59
CA ASP A 47 -9.21 46.04 0.69
C ASP A 47 -8.60 44.71 0.21
N LEU A 48 -7.30 44.72 -0.10
CA LEU A 48 -6.54 43.55 -0.56
C LEU A 48 -5.61 43.05 0.53
N ALA A 49 -5.64 41.75 0.83
CA ALA A 49 -4.68 41.11 1.73
C ALA A 49 -3.55 40.47 0.91
N LEU A 50 -2.32 40.97 1.05
CA LEU A 50 -1.15 40.50 0.30
C LEU A 50 -0.17 39.77 1.21
N PHE A 51 0.21 38.55 0.82
CA PHE A 51 1.21 37.70 1.46
C PHE A 51 2.36 37.45 0.47
N ASP A 52 3.11 38.51 0.16
CA ASP A 52 4.12 38.53 -0.91
C ASP A 52 5.57 38.64 -0.42
N LEU A 53 5.78 38.93 0.86
CA LEU A 53 7.10 39.04 1.47
C LEU A 53 7.58 37.70 2.03
N ALA A 54 8.81 37.33 1.69
CA ALA A 54 9.48 36.16 2.27
C ALA A 54 9.65 36.32 3.79
N GLN A 55 9.52 35.22 4.51
CA GLN A 55 9.62 35.16 5.96
C GLN A 55 10.85 34.33 6.36
N ALA A 56 11.60 34.78 7.38
CA ALA A 56 12.69 34.04 7.98
C ALA A 56 12.25 33.10 9.11
N ASN A 57 11.14 33.44 9.80
CA ASN A 57 10.72 32.76 11.02
C ASN A 57 9.59 31.75 10.79
N THR A 58 8.46 32.21 10.25
CA THR A 58 7.29 31.37 9.98
C THR A 58 6.46 31.94 8.84
N TYR A 59 5.76 31.07 8.12
CA TYR A 59 4.72 31.42 7.16
C TYR A 59 3.30 31.16 7.70
N ASP A 60 3.19 30.81 8.99
CA ASP A 60 1.92 30.56 9.66
C ASP A 60 1.23 31.89 10.02
N VAL A 61 -0.08 31.90 9.84
CA VAL A 61 -0.95 33.01 10.17
C VAL A 61 -2.03 32.52 11.12
N ASP A 62 -2.02 33.02 12.36
CA ASP A 62 -3.10 32.77 13.32
C ASP A 62 -4.31 33.66 12.98
N VAL A 63 -5.28 33.10 12.29
CA VAL A 63 -6.59 33.69 12.02
C VAL A 63 -7.43 33.59 13.30
N ASP A 64 -7.14 34.47 14.24
CA ASP A 64 -7.73 34.48 15.58
C ASP A 64 -9.17 35.05 15.63
N THR A 65 -9.59 35.72 14.56
CA THR A 65 -10.92 36.35 14.40
C THR A 65 -11.41 36.22 12.96
N SER A 66 -12.68 36.53 12.70
CA SER A 66 -13.20 36.55 11.33
C SER A 66 -12.55 37.67 10.50
N ALA A 67 -11.59 37.28 9.66
CA ALA A 67 -10.94 38.13 8.68
C ALA A 67 -11.90 38.52 7.55
N ILE A 68 -11.81 39.75 7.04
CA ILE A 68 -12.61 40.25 5.92
C ILE A 68 -11.68 40.89 4.88
N THR A 69 -11.78 40.45 3.63
CA THR A 69 -11.00 41.00 2.52
C THR A 69 -11.78 40.97 1.20
N ARG A 70 -11.36 41.75 0.20
CA ARG A 70 -11.90 41.67 -1.16
C ARG A 70 -11.15 40.66 -2.02
N LEU A 71 -9.85 40.49 -1.79
CA LEU A 71 -9.02 39.50 -2.47
C LEU A 71 -7.82 39.18 -1.57
N GLN A 72 -7.52 37.90 -1.46
CA GLN A 72 -6.29 37.41 -0.87
C GLN A 72 -5.31 37.01 -1.98
N GLN A 73 -4.12 37.60 -1.98
CA GLN A 73 -3.04 37.18 -2.87
C GLN A 73 -1.90 36.61 -2.04
N VAL A 74 -1.47 35.40 -2.40
CA VAL A 74 -0.41 34.67 -1.71
C VAL A 74 0.68 34.34 -2.72
N SER A 75 1.90 34.80 -2.42
CA SER A 75 3.07 34.61 -3.28
C SER A 75 4.22 33.88 -2.55
N GLN A 76 3.95 33.39 -1.34
CA GLN A 76 4.84 32.63 -0.45
C GLN A 76 4.01 31.53 0.24
N PRO A 77 4.57 30.37 0.63
CA PRO A 77 3.81 29.18 1.06
C PRO A 77 3.21 29.32 2.47
N HIS A 78 2.16 30.13 2.61
CA HIS A 78 1.51 30.40 3.90
C HIS A 78 0.52 29.32 4.33
N THR A 79 0.44 29.11 5.64
CA THR A 79 -0.56 28.27 6.32
C THR A 79 -1.46 29.14 7.19
N PHE A 80 -2.77 29.02 7.01
CA PHE A 80 -3.78 29.77 7.76
C PHE A 80 -4.50 28.85 8.74
N SER A 81 -4.26 29.06 10.04
CA SER A 81 -4.81 28.25 11.14
C SER A 81 -5.42 29.15 12.21
N GLY A 82 -6.14 28.59 13.19
CA GLY A 82 -6.74 29.34 14.30
C GLY A 82 -8.26 29.18 14.40
N ASN A 83 -8.88 29.88 15.34
CA ASN A 83 -10.30 29.72 15.68
C ASN A 83 -11.25 30.65 14.89
N GLY A 84 -10.70 31.49 14.01
CA GLY A 84 -11.44 32.44 13.18
C GLY A 84 -11.84 31.87 11.82
N SER A 85 -12.20 32.77 10.90
CA SER A 85 -12.60 32.42 9.53
C SER A 85 -12.19 33.50 8.55
N ILE A 86 -12.02 33.16 7.27
CA ILE A 86 -11.69 34.13 6.22
C ILE A 86 -12.92 34.39 5.35
N ASN A 87 -13.39 35.63 5.32
CA ASN A 87 -14.58 36.03 4.57
C ASN A 87 -14.19 36.97 3.44
N ILE A 88 -14.27 36.48 2.21
CA ILE A 88 -13.92 37.22 1.00
C ILE A 88 -15.19 37.77 0.37
N THR A 89 -15.30 39.09 0.26
CA THR A 89 -16.45 39.74 -0.40
C THR A 89 -16.03 40.37 -1.71
N ILE A 90 -16.60 39.93 -2.83
CA ILE A 90 -16.35 40.53 -4.15
C ILE A 90 -17.60 41.19 -4.72
N SER A 91 -17.39 42.28 -5.46
CA SER A 91 -18.43 42.93 -6.28
C SER A 91 -17.97 42.99 -7.74
N PRO A 92 -18.05 41.88 -8.48
CA PRO A 92 -17.57 41.80 -9.86
C PRO A 92 -18.17 42.87 -10.77
N ALA A 93 -17.30 43.63 -11.41
CA ALA A 93 -17.65 44.52 -12.53
C ALA A 93 -17.42 43.85 -13.90
N SER A 94 -16.92 42.61 -13.90
CA SER A 94 -16.56 41.79 -15.06
C SER A 94 -16.93 40.33 -14.83
N HIS A 95 -16.98 39.55 -15.92
CA HIS A 95 -17.42 38.15 -15.90
C HIS A 95 -16.62 37.25 -14.94
N PHE A 96 -15.31 37.51 -14.78
CA PHE A 96 -14.43 36.86 -13.80
C PHE A 96 -13.78 37.93 -12.92
N GLN A 97 -13.69 37.68 -11.61
CA GLN A 97 -12.89 38.49 -10.69
C GLN A 97 -12.18 37.59 -9.68
N ASN A 98 -10.86 37.76 -9.53
CA ASN A 98 -10.10 36.99 -8.54
C ASN A 98 -10.58 37.31 -7.11
N CYS A 99 -10.94 36.27 -6.36
CA CYS A 99 -11.17 36.32 -4.92
C CYS A 99 -9.97 35.75 -4.13
N MET A 100 -9.28 34.77 -4.71
CA MET A 100 -8.03 34.20 -4.19
C MET A 100 -7.03 34.04 -5.31
N TYR A 101 -5.77 34.41 -5.05
CA TYR A 101 -4.73 34.37 -6.07
C TYR A 101 -3.42 33.85 -5.50
N ASN A 102 -3.14 32.58 -5.76
CA ASN A 102 -1.85 31.96 -5.50
C ASN A 102 -0.93 32.17 -6.72
N THR A 103 0.18 32.87 -6.53
CA THR A 103 1.17 33.12 -7.59
C THR A 103 2.44 32.28 -7.45
N LEU A 104 2.48 31.36 -6.49
CA LEU A 104 3.59 30.45 -6.26
C LEU A 104 3.81 29.55 -7.48
N SER A 105 5.08 29.33 -7.85
CA SER A 105 5.43 28.32 -8.85
C SER A 105 5.65 26.99 -8.14
N GLY A 106 4.69 26.07 -8.24
CA GLY A 106 4.77 24.73 -7.63
C GLY A 106 4.69 24.68 -6.09
N GLY A 107 4.39 25.80 -5.42
CA GLY A 107 4.27 25.87 -3.96
C GLY A 107 2.83 25.73 -3.46
N THR A 108 2.68 25.38 -2.18
CA THR A 108 1.39 25.10 -1.53
C THR A 108 0.95 26.24 -0.60
N VAL A 109 -0.35 26.53 -0.58
CA VAL A 109 -1.00 27.40 0.41
C VAL A 109 -2.10 26.60 1.10
N THR A 110 -2.10 26.57 2.43
CA THR A 110 -3.00 25.70 3.20
C THR A 110 -3.92 26.51 4.12
N TYR A 111 -5.21 26.15 4.14
CA TYR A 111 -6.23 26.77 4.97
C TYR A 111 -6.84 25.72 5.90
N HIS A 112 -6.47 25.74 7.17
CA HIS A 112 -7.12 24.94 8.24
C HIS A 112 -8.35 25.63 8.83
N VAL A 113 -8.59 26.89 8.45
CA VAL A 113 -9.78 27.66 8.87
C VAL A 113 -10.85 27.67 7.79
N ASP A 114 -12.09 27.94 8.20
CA ASP A 114 -13.20 28.12 7.27
C ASP A 114 -12.98 29.34 6.36
N VAL A 115 -13.23 29.16 5.07
CA VAL A 115 -13.16 30.20 4.04
C VAL A 115 -14.52 30.37 3.39
N SER A 116 -15.08 31.59 3.45
CA SER A 116 -16.32 31.93 2.76
C SER A 116 -16.09 32.98 1.68
N VAL A 117 -16.66 32.77 0.49
CA VAL A 117 -16.65 33.72 -0.62
C VAL A 117 -18.08 34.19 -0.88
N ASN A 118 -18.31 35.47 -0.60
CA ASN A 118 -19.57 36.14 -0.83
C ASN A 118 -19.44 37.02 -2.08
N THR A 119 -20.28 36.83 -3.08
CA THR A 119 -20.32 37.75 -4.22
C THR A 119 -21.63 38.53 -4.26
N LEU A 120 -21.54 39.82 -4.60
CA LEU A 120 -22.69 40.72 -4.62
C LEU A 120 -23.41 40.74 -5.99
N THR A 121 -23.01 39.88 -6.94
CA THR A 121 -23.53 39.84 -8.33
C THR A 121 -23.54 38.40 -8.88
N ALA A 122 -24.12 38.16 -10.06
CA ALA A 122 -24.19 36.81 -10.66
C ALA A 122 -22.95 36.36 -11.46
N TYR A 123 -21.75 36.84 -11.11
CA TYR A 123 -20.51 36.61 -11.88
C TYR A 123 -19.55 35.65 -11.16
N TYR A 124 -18.51 35.17 -11.86
CA TYR A 124 -17.58 34.16 -11.32
C TYR A 124 -16.61 34.74 -10.29
N ALA A 125 -16.62 34.16 -9.09
CA ALA A 125 -15.51 34.27 -8.14
C ALA A 125 -14.37 33.38 -8.61
N GLN A 126 -13.22 33.96 -8.94
CA GLN A 126 -12.09 33.20 -9.48
C GLN A 126 -11.06 32.92 -8.39
N MET A 127 -10.79 31.63 -8.17
CA MET A 127 -9.59 31.16 -7.49
C MET A 127 -8.55 30.87 -8.54
N ASN A 128 -7.36 31.42 -8.39
CA ASN A 128 -6.32 31.29 -9.40
C ASN A 128 -5.01 30.79 -8.79
N ASN A 129 -4.54 29.62 -9.22
CA ASN A 129 -3.19 29.13 -8.93
C ASN A 129 -2.37 29.20 -10.22
N ASN A 130 -1.50 30.21 -10.33
CA ASN A 130 -0.60 30.29 -11.48
C ASN A 130 0.57 29.30 -11.33
N ASN A 131 1.24 28.97 -12.44
CA ASN A 131 2.53 28.26 -12.46
C ASN A 131 2.55 26.91 -11.69
N GLY A 132 1.43 26.19 -11.66
CA GLY A 132 1.35 24.87 -11.03
C GLY A 132 1.30 24.89 -9.50
N GLY A 133 0.99 26.03 -8.86
CA GLY A 133 0.80 26.10 -7.41
C GLY A 133 -0.41 25.31 -6.90
N THR A 134 -0.39 24.96 -5.62
CA THR A 134 -1.44 24.19 -4.95
C THR A 134 -2.11 25.03 -3.86
N THR A 135 -3.43 24.92 -3.74
CA THR A 135 -4.20 25.53 -2.65
C THR A 135 -5.04 24.45 -1.98
N ILE A 136 -4.89 24.27 -0.67
CA ILE A 136 -5.54 23.20 0.13
C ILE A 136 -6.49 23.83 1.15
N PHE A 137 -7.73 23.36 1.19
CA PHE A 137 -8.75 23.72 2.17
C PHE A 137 -9.05 22.52 3.08
N ASN A 138 -8.47 22.52 4.27
CA ASN A 138 -8.80 21.57 5.35
C ASN A 138 -10.02 22.03 6.15
N GLY A 139 -10.20 23.34 6.32
CA GLY A 139 -11.45 23.93 6.80
C GLY A 139 -12.54 23.96 5.72
N SER A 140 -13.75 24.39 6.09
CA SER A 140 -14.89 24.47 5.17
C SER A 140 -14.68 25.55 4.10
N PHE A 141 -14.93 25.24 2.84
CA PHE A 141 -14.97 26.22 1.75
C PHE A 141 -16.42 26.45 1.30
N THR A 142 -16.91 27.68 1.47
CA THR A 142 -18.29 28.05 1.14
C THR A 142 -18.34 29.19 0.13
N VAL A 143 -19.19 29.07 -0.89
CA VAL A 143 -19.52 30.16 -1.81
C VAL A 143 -21.00 30.52 -1.66
N SER A 144 -21.30 31.60 -0.93
CA SER A 144 -22.66 31.99 -0.53
C SER A 144 -23.25 33.06 -1.44
N SER A 145 -24.41 32.73 -2.05
CA SER A 145 -25.33 33.57 -2.82
C SER A 145 -24.91 33.97 -4.25
N GLY A 146 -25.77 33.65 -5.25
CA GLY A 146 -25.73 34.18 -6.62
C GLY A 146 -24.50 33.87 -7.48
N SER A 147 -23.51 33.18 -6.95
CA SER A 147 -22.14 33.18 -7.46
C SER A 147 -21.79 31.87 -8.13
N LEU A 148 -21.02 31.96 -9.20
CA LEU A 148 -20.37 30.80 -9.81
C LEU A 148 -18.91 30.79 -9.34
N LEU A 149 -18.34 29.63 -9.06
CA LEU A 149 -16.91 29.51 -8.71
C LEU A 149 -16.12 29.22 -9.98
N ASN A 150 -14.96 29.83 -10.18
CA ASN A 150 -14.02 29.47 -11.24
C ASN A 150 -12.69 29.06 -10.62
N ALA A 151 -12.36 27.77 -10.65
CA ALA A 151 -11.07 27.23 -10.27
C ALA A 151 -10.15 27.26 -11.49
N ARG A 152 -9.11 28.09 -11.46
CA ARG A 152 -8.22 28.35 -12.58
C ARG A 152 -6.77 28.08 -12.21
N GLY A 153 -6.07 27.36 -13.08
CA GLY A 153 -4.65 26.99 -12.94
C GLY A 153 -4.36 26.09 -11.74
N GLY A 154 -3.21 25.39 -11.79
CA GLY A 154 -2.66 24.61 -10.66
C GLY A 154 -3.64 23.60 -10.05
N THR A 155 -3.46 23.30 -8.77
CA THR A 155 -4.27 22.31 -8.04
C THR A 155 -5.06 22.94 -6.90
N HIS A 156 -6.37 22.69 -6.83
CA HIS A 156 -7.23 23.12 -5.72
C HIS A 156 -7.75 21.89 -4.98
N VAL A 157 -7.46 21.75 -3.70
CA VAL A 157 -7.82 20.58 -2.88
C VAL A 157 -8.83 20.98 -1.81
N PHE A 158 -9.95 20.26 -1.73
CA PHE A 158 -11.02 20.45 -0.75
C PHE A 158 -11.12 19.20 0.13
N ASN A 159 -10.50 19.25 1.31
CA ASN A 159 -10.55 18.19 2.32
C ASN A 159 -11.74 18.38 3.27
N GLY A 160 -12.04 19.63 3.64
CA GLY A 160 -13.19 20.00 4.46
C GLY A 160 -14.52 20.03 3.71
N ASP A 161 -15.54 20.63 4.33
CA ASP A 161 -16.86 20.81 3.70
C ASP A 161 -16.75 21.72 2.47
N LEU A 162 -17.39 21.35 1.36
CA LEU A 162 -17.46 22.15 0.14
C LEU A 162 -18.91 22.53 -0.16
N ASN A 163 -19.27 23.78 0.12
CA ASN A 163 -20.64 24.28 -0.03
C ASN A 163 -20.74 25.33 -1.13
N LEU A 164 -21.39 24.99 -2.25
CA LEU A 164 -21.47 25.85 -3.43
C LEU A 164 -22.92 26.20 -3.78
N VAL A 165 -23.28 27.48 -3.67
CA VAL A 165 -24.64 27.98 -3.98
C VAL A 165 -24.81 28.28 -5.50
N GLY A 166 -24.21 27.46 -6.36
CA GLY A 166 -24.14 27.66 -7.82
C GLY A 166 -23.22 26.66 -8.54
N THR A 167 -22.88 26.92 -9.82
CA THR A 167 -21.96 26.08 -10.61
C THR A 167 -20.50 26.37 -10.27
N MET A 168 -19.67 25.33 -10.18
CA MET A 168 -18.21 25.45 -10.27
C MET A 168 -17.76 25.31 -11.72
N ARG A 169 -16.82 26.15 -12.15
CA ARG A 169 -16.14 26.06 -13.44
C ARG A 169 -14.68 25.65 -13.21
N LEU A 170 -14.19 24.68 -13.99
CA LEU A 170 -12.76 24.34 -14.08
C LEU A 170 -12.14 24.97 -15.33
N ASP A 171 -11.08 25.76 -15.14
CA ASP A 171 -10.41 26.56 -16.17
C ASP A 171 -8.89 26.30 -16.15
N ALA A 172 -8.50 25.12 -16.68
CA ALA A 172 -7.12 24.59 -16.74
C ALA A 172 -6.51 24.26 -15.37
N GLY A 173 -6.09 23.02 -15.13
CA GLY A 173 -5.59 22.55 -13.83
C GLY A 173 -6.51 21.51 -13.19
N SER A 174 -6.24 21.17 -11.92
CA SER A 174 -6.87 20.04 -11.24
C SER A 174 -7.65 20.50 -10.01
N VAL A 175 -8.83 19.93 -9.80
CA VAL A 175 -9.60 20.07 -8.55
C VAL A 175 -9.67 18.70 -7.89
N ILE A 176 -9.35 18.61 -6.61
CA ILE A 176 -9.40 17.39 -5.82
C ILE A 176 -10.40 17.60 -4.69
N ILE A 177 -11.41 16.73 -4.60
CA ILE A 177 -12.37 16.68 -3.49
C ILE A 177 -12.07 15.39 -2.73
N SER A 178 -11.56 15.52 -1.51
CA SER A 178 -11.00 14.44 -0.68
C SER A 178 -11.31 14.67 0.80
N GLY A 179 -10.73 13.92 1.72
CA GLY A 179 -10.96 14.08 3.16
C GLY A 179 -12.38 13.69 3.60
N THR A 180 -12.78 14.09 4.81
CA THR A 180 -14.04 13.67 5.46
C THR A 180 -15.18 14.67 5.37
N GLY A 181 -14.96 15.84 4.76
CA GLY A 181 -16.00 16.86 4.63
C GLY A 181 -17.20 16.41 3.77
N ASN A 182 -18.28 17.16 3.87
CA ASN A 182 -19.45 17.01 3.02
C ASN A 182 -19.36 17.94 1.81
N THR A 183 -19.73 17.46 0.64
CA THR A 183 -19.94 18.34 -0.52
C THR A 183 -21.43 18.63 -0.65
N LEU A 184 -21.80 19.89 -0.90
CA LEU A 184 -23.15 20.28 -1.31
C LEU A 184 -23.07 21.29 -2.46
N ILE A 185 -23.52 20.88 -3.64
CA ILE A 185 -23.61 21.74 -4.81
C ILE A 185 -25.09 22.01 -5.09
N SER A 186 -25.52 23.25 -4.85
CA SER A 186 -26.92 23.66 -5.05
C SER A 186 -27.18 24.26 -6.44
N GLY A 187 -26.20 24.26 -7.33
CA GLY A 187 -26.32 24.69 -8.72
C GLY A 187 -26.47 23.52 -9.69
N ASP A 188 -26.76 23.84 -10.96
CA ASP A 188 -27.21 22.86 -11.96
C ASP A 188 -26.16 21.79 -12.34
N TYR A 189 -24.86 22.12 -12.31
CA TYR A 189 -23.74 21.22 -12.68
C TYR A 189 -22.37 21.85 -12.36
N ILE A 190 -21.28 21.05 -12.38
CA ILE A 190 -19.89 21.53 -12.52
C ILE A 190 -19.57 21.71 -14.02
N SER A 191 -19.26 22.93 -14.45
CA SER A 191 -18.94 23.30 -15.84
C SER A 191 -17.45 23.20 -16.13
N THR A 192 -17.11 22.83 -17.34
CA THR A 192 -15.70 22.61 -17.72
C THR A 192 -15.41 23.38 -19.01
N ALA A 193 -14.34 24.18 -19.01
CA ALA A 193 -14.14 25.20 -20.05
C ALA A 193 -12.73 25.23 -20.64
N GLY A 194 -11.72 24.76 -19.90
CA GLY A 194 -10.33 24.66 -20.38
C GLY A 194 -9.99 23.23 -20.81
N PRO A 195 -9.40 23.01 -22.01
CA PRO A 195 -8.82 21.72 -22.39
C PRO A 195 -7.82 21.23 -21.33
N GLY A 196 -7.89 19.95 -20.97
CA GLY A 196 -6.97 19.32 -20.02
C GLY A 196 -7.17 19.72 -18.55
N SER A 197 -8.40 20.12 -18.17
CA SER A 197 -8.73 20.26 -16.74
C SER A 197 -9.11 18.90 -16.15
N GLU A 198 -8.81 18.67 -14.87
CA GLU A 198 -9.03 17.40 -14.18
C GLU A 198 -9.85 17.61 -12.90
N LEU A 199 -10.75 16.68 -12.60
CA LEU A 199 -11.55 16.66 -11.37
C LEU A 199 -11.39 15.29 -10.71
N TYR A 200 -10.90 15.26 -9.48
CA TYR A 200 -10.73 14.05 -8.69
C TYR A 200 -11.79 14.01 -7.59
N LEU A 201 -12.58 12.96 -7.56
CA LEU A 201 -13.64 12.70 -6.59
C LEU A 201 -13.20 11.53 -5.70
N ASN A 202 -12.43 11.83 -4.65
CA ASN A 202 -11.70 10.86 -3.82
C ASN A 202 -12.36 10.62 -2.44
N ARG A 203 -13.67 10.85 -2.34
CA ARG A 203 -14.48 10.49 -1.17
C ARG A 203 -15.88 10.11 -1.60
N SER A 204 -16.55 9.24 -0.84
CA SER A 204 -17.97 8.94 -1.08
C SER A 204 -18.80 10.22 -0.93
N GLY A 205 -19.74 10.46 -1.86
CA GLY A 205 -20.49 11.71 -1.90
C GLY A 205 -19.65 12.96 -2.19
N ALA A 206 -18.47 12.84 -2.81
CA ALA A 206 -17.69 13.97 -3.27
C ALA A 206 -18.47 14.91 -4.21
N TYR A 207 -19.46 14.39 -4.93
CA TYR A 207 -20.41 15.15 -5.73
C TYR A 207 -21.85 14.88 -5.28
N THR A 208 -22.44 15.83 -4.53
CA THR A 208 -23.86 15.80 -4.18
C THR A 208 -24.61 16.97 -4.80
N LEU A 209 -25.86 16.71 -5.17
CA LEU A 209 -26.77 17.69 -5.75
C LEU A 209 -27.92 17.98 -4.79
N SER A 210 -28.34 19.24 -4.70
CA SER A 210 -29.49 19.59 -3.85
C SER A 210 -30.84 19.13 -4.41
N ASP A 211 -30.92 18.85 -5.72
CA ASP A 211 -32.12 18.36 -6.40
C ASP A 211 -31.74 17.44 -7.58
N LEU A 212 -31.89 16.13 -7.38
CA LEU A 212 -31.62 15.11 -8.41
C LEU A 212 -32.57 15.22 -9.62
N ALA A 213 -33.71 15.90 -9.51
CA ALA A 213 -34.63 16.05 -10.64
C ALA A 213 -34.15 17.08 -11.68
N THR A 214 -33.17 17.92 -11.33
CA THR A 214 -32.68 19.01 -12.18
C THR A 214 -31.16 19.05 -12.32
N GLY A 215 -30.42 18.55 -11.33
CA GLY A 215 -28.96 18.47 -11.36
C GLY A 215 -28.43 17.28 -12.15
N TYR A 216 -27.21 17.41 -12.67
CA TYR A 216 -26.50 16.34 -13.37
C TYR A 216 -24.98 16.56 -13.30
N LEU A 217 -24.21 15.49 -13.49
CA LEU A 217 -22.77 15.58 -13.72
C LEU A 217 -22.52 15.93 -15.20
N ARG A 218 -21.94 17.10 -15.46
CA ARG A 218 -21.63 17.55 -16.82
C ARG A 218 -20.14 17.39 -17.13
N ILE A 219 -19.83 16.70 -18.23
CA ILE A 219 -18.44 16.54 -18.70
C ILE A 219 -18.26 17.28 -20.03
N GLU A 220 -17.41 18.31 -20.05
CA GLU A 220 -17.11 19.14 -21.23
C GLU A 220 -15.63 19.59 -21.23
N ARG A 221 -14.73 18.90 -21.95
CA ARG A 221 -13.26 19.17 -21.98
C ARG A 221 -12.49 18.83 -20.69
N THR A 222 -13.04 17.97 -19.83
CA THR A 222 -12.44 17.59 -18.54
C THR A 222 -12.43 16.10 -18.32
N ARG A 223 -11.38 15.64 -17.65
CA ARG A 223 -11.27 14.28 -17.13
C ARG A 223 -11.79 14.25 -15.70
N VAL A 224 -12.74 13.36 -15.42
CA VAL A 224 -13.29 13.16 -14.08
C VAL A 224 -12.81 11.81 -13.58
N TYR A 225 -12.08 11.79 -12.48
CA TYR A 225 -11.52 10.61 -11.84
C TYR A 225 -12.39 10.24 -10.64
N PHE A 226 -12.87 8.99 -10.60
CA PHE A 226 -13.62 8.45 -9.47
C PHE A 226 -12.68 7.63 -8.59
N GLY A 227 -12.30 8.21 -7.44
CA GLY A 227 -11.34 7.62 -6.50
C GLY A 227 -11.98 7.16 -5.18
N ALA A 228 -13.28 6.89 -5.17
CA ALA A 228 -14.02 6.35 -4.03
C ALA A 228 -15.36 5.74 -4.48
N ASP A 229 -15.89 4.77 -3.73
CA ASP A 229 -17.22 4.22 -3.96
C ASP A 229 -18.31 5.29 -3.81
N GLN A 230 -19.25 5.30 -4.76
CA GLN A 230 -20.36 6.25 -4.77
C GLN A 230 -19.85 7.70 -4.61
N ALA A 231 -18.75 8.01 -5.28
CA ALA A 231 -18.15 9.35 -5.29
C ALA A 231 -19.14 10.40 -5.81
N VAL A 232 -20.08 9.98 -6.65
CA VAL A 232 -21.28 10.72 -7.02
C VAL A 232 -22.48 10.12 -6.31
N VAL A 233 -23.39 10.97 -5.83
CA VAL A 233 -24.66 10.51 -5.26
C VAL A 233 -25.42 9.64 -6.26
N ASP A 234 -25.91 8.51 -5.76
CA ASP A 234 -26.73 7.53 -6.49
C ASP A 234 -27.86 8.21 -7.29
N GLY A 235 -28.05 7.75 -8.53
CA GLY A 235 -29.05 8.27 -9.46
C GLY A 235 -28.72 9.63 -10.09
N THR A 236 -27.50 10.15 -9.91
CA THR A 236 -27.10 11.40 -10.60
C THR A 236 -26.94 11.18 -12.09
N ASP A 237 -27.75 11.86 -12.90
CA ASP A 237 -27.64 11.88 -14.36
C ASP A 237 -26.23 12.29 -14.83
N VAL A 238 -25.72 11.61 -15.87
CA VAL A 238 -24.42 11.89 -16.46
C VAL A 238 -24.62 12.46 -17.87
N LYS A 239 -24.06 13.65 -18.14
CA LYS A 239 -24.16 14.32 -19.44
C LYS A 239 -22.79 14.59 -20.02
N ILE A 240 -22.39 13.77 -20.99
CA ILE A 240 -21.14 13.95 -21.73
C ILE A 240 -21.41 14.88 -22.92
N TYR A 241 -20.80 16.06 -22.89
CA TYR A 241 -20.83 17.05 -23.97
C TYR A 241 -19.53 16.99 -24.77
N GLN A 242 -19.57 16.26 -25.88
CA GLN A 242 -18.46 16.10 -26.81
C GLN A 242 -18.19 17.41 -27.58
N VAL A 243 -17.21 18.16 -27.06
CA VAL A 243 -16.66 19.37 -27.70
C VAL A 243 -15.12 19.41 -27.69
N SER A 244 -14.46 18.44 -27.05
CA SER A 244 -13.00 18.19 -27.04
C SER A 244 -12.73 16.71 -26.75
N ALA A 245 -11.61 16.19 -27.25
CA ALA A 245 -11.15 14.83 -26.98
C ALA A 245 -10.66 14.63 -25.53
N ASP A 246 -10.52 15.71 -24.76
CA ASP A 246 -10.08 15.65 -23.35
C ASP A 246 -11.22 15.32 -22.37
N ALA A 247 -12.46 15.19 -22.86
CA ALA A 247 -13.62 14.88 -22.04
C ALA A 247 -13.71 13.37 -21.78
N ALA A 248 -13.41 12.94 -20.55
CA ALA A 248 -13.46 11.52 -20.19
C ALA A 248 -13.94 11.30 -18.75
N LEU A 249 -14.65 10.20 -18.54
CA LEU A 249 -14.86 9.61 -17.22
C LEU A 249 -13.77 8.57 -16.99
N ILE A 250 -13.16 8.55 -15.81
CA ILE A 250 -12.00 7.71 -15.53
C ILE A 250 -12.18 7.02 -14.20
N SER A 251 -12.09 5.69 -14.20
CA SER A 251 -11.97 4.93 -12.97
C SER A 251 -10.58 5.12 -12.36
N ASN A 252 -10.51 5.46 -11.08
CA ASN A 252 -9.25 5.72 -10.38
C ASN A 252 -9.05 4.75 -9.21
N GLY A 253 -9.32 3.47 -9.46
CA GLY A 253 -9.29 2.36 -8.51
C GLY A 253 -10.52 1.48 -8.67
N ASP A 254 -10.66 0.47 -7.82
CA ASP A 254 -11.76 -0.50 -7.88
C ASP A 254 -13.01 0.05 -7.17
N TYR A 255 -13.57 1.13 -7.73
CA TYR A 255 -14.64 1.91 -7.09
C TYR A 255 -15.96 1.88 -7.84
N ASP A 256 -16.99 1.38 -7.16
CA ASP A 256 -18.33 1.19 -7.70
C ASP A 256 -19.10 2.52 -7.78
N GLN A 257 -19.81 2.73 -8.87
CA GLN A 257 -20.64 3.92 -9.09
C GLN A 257 -22.05 3.52 -9.53
N ASN A 258 -23.05 4.19 -8.94
CA ASN A 258 -24.43 4.13 -9.41
C ASN A 258 -24.83 5.50 -9.95
N PHE A 259 -24.93 5.59 -11.27
CA PHE A 259 -25.32 6.77 -11.99
C PHE A 259 -26.80 6.74 -12.34
N GLY A 260 -27.35 7.93 -12.57
CA GLY A 260 -28.64 8.11 -13.24
C GLY A 260 -28.54 7.85 -14.74
N VAL A 261 -29.31 8.59 -15.52
CA VAL A 261 -29.39 8.38 -16.96
C VAL A 261 -28.15 8.96 -17.68
N LEU A 262 -27.61 8.19 -18.64
CA LEU A 262 -26.49 8.62 -19.49
C LEU A 262 -27.00 9.37 -20.73
N TYR A 263 -26.57 10.62 -20.86
CA TYR A 263 -26.85 11.45 -22.03
C TYR A 263 -25.58 11.80 -22.80
N MET A 264 -25.67 11.69 -24.13
CA MET A 264 -24.58 12.01 -25.05
C MET A 264 -24.98 13.08 -26.07
N PHE A 265 -24.42 14.27 -25.87
CA PHE A 265 -24.68 15.45 -26.70
C PHE A 265 -23.37 16.00 -27.27
N GLY A 266 -23.41 16.69 -28.41
CA GLY A 266 -22.22 17.35 -28.93
C GLY A 266 -22.44 18.13 -30.21
N THR A 267 -21.38 18.80 -30.67
CA THR A 267 -21.35 19.49 -31.97
C THR A 267 -20.05 19.23 -32.76
N SER A 268 -19.18 18.35 -32.24
CA SER A 268 -17.91 17.96 -32.84
C SER A 268 -17.93 16.47 -33.13
N GLY A 269 -17.42 16.02 -34.29
CA GLY A 269 -17.29 14.59 -34.61
C GLY A 269 -16.18 13.88 -33.83
N LEU A 270 -16.21 13.97 -32.51
CA LEU A 270 -15.35 13.30 -31.55
C LEU A 270 -16.21 12.41 -30.67
N ASP A 271 -15.63 11.32 -30.15
CA ASP A 271 -16.35 10.29 -29.41
C ASP A 271 -16.24 10.51 -27.90
N ALA A 272 -17.34 10.28 -27.17
CA ALA A 272 -17.38 10.22 -25.71
C ALA A 272 -16.38 9.20 -25.18
N GLN A 273 -15.75 9.46 -24.04
CA GLN A 273 -14.73 8.56 -23.48
C GLN A 273 -15.06 8.15 -22.06
N MET A 274 -14.98 6.84 -21.81
CA MET A 274 -14.86 6.24 -20.49
C MET A 274 -13.57 5.43 -20.48
N ASP A 275 -12.71 5.67 -19.50
CA ASP A 275 -11.48 4.92 -19.29
C ASP A 275 -11.61 4.17 -17.96
N MET A 276 -11.67 2.85 -18.03
CA MET A 276 -11.86 2.02 -16.85
C MET A 276 -10.54 1.70 -16.15
N ASN A 277 -9.40 2.15 -16.69
CA ASN A 277 -8.07 2.04 -16.08
C ASN A 277 -7.71 0.63 -15.54
N ASN A 278 -8.20 -0.41 -16.21
CA ASN A 278 -8.12 -1.83 -15.83
C ASN A 278 -8.65 -2.17 -14.43
N SER A 279 -9.57 -1.35 -13.90
CA SER A 279 -10.18 -1.53 -12.57
C SER A 279 -11.21 -2.65 -12.51
N ASP A 280 -11.39 -3.23 -11.35
CA ASP A 280 -12.38 -4.26 -11.04
C ASP A 280 -13.64 -3.65 -10.38
N CYS A 281 -14.22 -2.65 -11.05
CA CYS A 281 -15.38 -1.90 -10.54
C CYS A 281 -16.69 -2.21 -11.28
N VAL A 282 -17.80 -1.86 -10.63
CA VAL A 282 -19.16 -1.92 -11.19
C VAL A 282 -19.68 -0.51 -11.40
N TRP A 283 -19.86 -0.13 -12.66
CA TRP A 283 -20.51 1.12 -13.06
C TRP A 283 -21.92 0.81 -13.58
N THR A 284 -22.91 1.18 -12.78
CA THR A 284 -24.33 1.02 -13.11
C THR A 284 -24.92 2.36 -13.54
N PHE A 285 -25.67 2.37 -14.63
CA PHE A 285 -26.48 3.51 -15.08
C PHE A 285 -27.96 3.16 -15.01
N GLU A 286 -28.83 4.15 -14.81
CA GLU A 286 -30.28 3.99 -15.02
C GLU A 286 -30.64 3.81 -16.51
N ASP A 287 -31.88 3.41 -16.78
CA ASP A 287 -32.39 3.18 -18.14
C ASP A 287 -32.20 4.40 -19.05
N SER A 288 -31.27 4.27 -19.98
CA SER A 288 -30.84 5.31 -20.91
C SER A 288 -31.47 5.17 -22.29
N SER A 289 -32.34 4.18 -22.50
CA SER A 289 -33.04 3.91 -23.76
C SER A 289 -34.04 5.00 -24.15
N GLY A 290 -34.48 5.82 -23.18
CA GLY A 290 -35.34 6.99 -23.43
C GLY A 290 -34.62 8.21 -23.99
N THR A 291 -33.30 8.17 -24.12
CA THR A 291 -32.47 9.30 -24.59
C THR A 291 -32.09 9.17 -26.06
N THR A 292 -31.65 10.27 -26.68
CA THR A 292 -31.10 10.24 -28.05
C THR A 292 -29.62 10.58 -27.99
N TRP A 293 -28.78 9.64 -28.42
CA TRP A 293 -27.34 9.83 -28.51
C TRP A 293 -26.97 10.42 -29.87
N THR A 294 -26.18 11.48 -29.86
CA THR A 294 -25.78 12.19 -31.09
C THR A 294 -24.34 11.90 -31.52
N HIS A 295 -23.60 11.15 -30.72
CA HIS A 295 -22.17 10.86 -30.85
C HIS A 295 -21.92 9.42 -30.40
N ASP A 296 -20.72 8.90 -30.67
CA ASP A 296 -20.32 7.55 -30.27
C ASP A 296 -19.66 7.58 -28.88
N LEU A 297 -19.61 6.43 -28.22
CA LEU A 297 -18.99 6.22 -26.90
C LEU A 297 -17.84 5.23 -27.05
N VAL A 298 -16.64 5.65 -26.69
CA VAL A 298 -15.46 4.79 -26.57
C VAL A 298 -15.25 4.47 -25.10
N ILE A 299 -15.22 3.19 -24.78
CA ILE A 299 -14.88 2.66 -23.47
C ILE A 299 -13.56 1.92 -23.62
N SER A 300 -12.53 2.30 -22.86
CA SER A 300 -11.17 1.76 -22.96
C SER A 300 -10.63 1.25 -21.64
N ASN A 301 -9.59 0.41 -21.71
CA ASN A 301 -8.90 -0.19 -20.56
C ASN A 301 -9.87 -0.86 -19.60
N VAL A 302 -10.85 -1.59 -20.15
CA VAL A 302 -11.79 -2.37 -19.34
C VAL A 302 -11.05 -3.53 -18.68
N GLY A 303 -11.03 -3.53 -17.35
CA GLY A 303 -10.43 -4.58 -16.53
C GLY A 303 -11.25 -5.86 -16.60
N LYS A 304 -10.64 -6.97 -16.15
CA LYS A 304 -11.23 -8.29 -16.32
C LYS A 304 -12.53 -8.47 -15.52
N ASN A 305 -12.63 -7.83 -14.35
CA ASN A 305 -13.83 -7.87 -13.53
C ASN A 305 -14.66 -6.57 -13.61
N THR A 306 -14.37 -5.68 -14.56
CA THR A 306 -15.20 -4.48 -14.76
C THR A 306 -16.60 -4.86 -15.25
N GLU A 307 -17.63 -4.38 -14.57
CA GLU A 307 -19.01 -4.40 -15.07
C GLU A 307 -19.46 -3.00 -15.47
N ILE A 308 -19.97 -2.86 -16.69
CA ILE A 308 -20.67 -1.65 -17.12
C ILE A 308 -22.07 -2.05 -17.57
N ARG A 309 -23.08 -1.56 -16.85
CA ARG A 309 -24.46 -2.03 -17.02
C ARG A 309 -25.50 -0.92 -16.90
N PHE A 310 -26.64 -1.13 -17.54
CA PHE A 310 -27.77 -0.21 -17.60
C PHE A 310 -29.02 -0.90 -17.05
N ALA A 311 -29.65 -0.32 -16.05
CA ALA A 311 -30.93 -0.81 -15.54
C ALA A 311 -31.99 -0.75 -16.65
N MET A 312 -32.90 -1.72 -16.70
CA MET A 312 -33.92 -1.77 -17.74
C MET A 312 -35.25 -1.14 -17.33
N ASP A 313 -35.49 -0.82 -16.06
CA ASP A 313 -36.61 -0.07 -15.43
C ASP A 313 -37.87 0.31 -16.26
N GLY A 314 -38.40 -0.62 -17.06
CA GLY A 314 -39.55 -0.42 -17.95
C GLY A 314 -39.21 -0.08 -19.42
N GLY A 315 -37.95 0.17 -19.77
CA GLY A 315 -37.42 0.22 -21.14
C GLY A 315 -36.43 -0.92 -21.43
N THR A 316 -35.33 -0.60 -22.12
CA THR A 316 -34.34 -1.61 -22.59
C THR A 316 -32.93 -1.41 -22.05
N GLY A 317 -32.70 -0.43 -21.17
CA GLY A 317 -31.36 0.00 -20.74
C GLY A 317 -30.70 0.88 -21.80
N LEU A 318 -30.51 0.33 -23.00
CA LEU A 318 -30.10 1.03 -24.22
C LEU A 318 -30.90 0.53 -25.42
N THR A 319 -31.05 1.36 -26.46
CA THR A 319 -31.63 0.95 -27.75
C THR A 319 -30.56 0.32 -28.65
N ASP A 320 -30.99 -0.48 -29.64
CA ASP A 320 -30.10 -1.08 -30.65
C ASP A 320 -29.21 -0.04 -31.38
N GLU A 321 -29.76 1.15 -31.64
CA GLU A 321 -29.02 2.26 -32.23
C GLU A 321 -27.91 2.77 -31.29
N GLN A 322 -28.20 2.89 -30.00
CA GLN A 322 -27.21 3.31 -29.00
C GLN A 322 -26.13 2.25 -28.79
N ILE A 323 -26.47 0.96 -28.79
CA ILE A 323 -25.47 -0.12 -28.71
C ILE A 323 -24.50 -0.04 -29.88
N GLY A 324 -25.00 0.17 -31.10
CA GLY A 324 -24.18 0.34 -32.30
C GLY A 324 -23.29 1.60 -32.32
N GLN A 325 -23.47 2.51 -31.37
CA GLN A 325 -22.65 3.71 -31.17
C GLN A 325 -21.53 3.50 -30.14
N ILE A 326 -21.37 2.30 -29.58
CA ILE A 326 -20.38 2.00 -28.54
C ILE A 326 -19.18 1.26 -29.15
N THR A 327 -17.97 1.68 -28.77
CA THR A 327 -16.72 0.98 -29.03
C THR A 327 -16.08 0.60 -27.70
N LEU A 328 -16.01 -0.70 -27.41
CA LEU A 328 -15.43 -1.27 -26.19
C LEU A 328 -14.04 -1.84 -26.49
N ASN A 329 -12.98 -1.36 -25.84
CA ASN A 329 -11.59 -1.76 -26.07
C ASN A 329 -11.20 -1.80 -27.57
N GLY A 330 -11.71 -0.83 -28.35
CA GLY A 330 -11.45 -0.73 -29.79
C GLY A 330 -12.36 -1.59 -30.69
N VAL A 331 -13.33 -2.32 -30.12
CA VAL A 331 -14.31 -3.14 -30.85
C VAL A 331 -15.67 -2.46 -30.82
N ALA A 332 -16.24 -2.16 -32.00
CA ALA A 332 -17.59 -1.64 -32.09
C ALA A 332 -18.62 -2.71 -31.70
N LEU A 333 -19.55 -2.38 -30.82
CA LEU A 333 -20.56 -3.30 -30.31
C LEU A 333 -21.76 -3.41 -31.26
N THR A 334 -22.43 -4.56 -31.17
CA THR A 334 -23.73 -4.86 -31.78
C THR A 334 -24.66 -5.46 -30.73
N GLU A 335 -25.94 -5.63 -31.06
CA GLU A 335 -26.92 -6.31 -30.18
C GLU A 335 -26.46 -7.71 -29.73
N ALA A 336 -25.61 -8.38 -30.52
CA ALA A 336 -25.11 -9.71 -30.19
C ALA A 336 -23.96 -9.71 -29.16
N ASP A 337 -23.35 -8.54 -28.92
CA ASP A 337 -22.19 -8.38 -28.03
C ASP A 337 -22.59 -7.96 -26.62
N VAL A 338 -23.87 -7.64 -26.40
CA VAL A 338 -24.45 -7.30 -25.09
C VAL A 338 -25.33 -8.43 -24.59
N PHE A 339 -25.51 -8.54 -23.28
CA PHE A 339 -26.42 -9.53 -22.67
C PHE A 339 -27.30 -8.88 -21.61
N VAL A 340 -28.47 -9.48 -21.39
CA VAL A 340 -29.49 -9.00 -20.46
C VAL A 340 -29.68 -10.03 -19.37
N GLU A 341 -29.51 -9.62 -18.12
CA GLU A 341 -29.60 -10.48 -16.95
C GLU A 341 -29.99 -9.65 -15.72
N ASP A 342 -30.74 -10.24 -14.79
CA ASP A 342 -31.12 -9.63 -13.51
C ASP A 342 -31.71 -8.21 -13.58
N GLY A 343 -32.36 -7.88 -14.71
CA GLY A 343 -32.97 -6.58 -14.95
C GLY A 343 -32.02 -5.51 -15.47
N TYR A 344 -30.79 -5.88 -15.85
CA TYR A 344 -29.78 -5.01 -16.43
C TYR A 344 -29.38 -5.46 -17.83
N LEU A 345 -29.04 -4.50 -18.68
CA LEU A 345 -28.31 -4.68 -19.93
C LEU A 345 -26.83 -4.40 -19.69
N TYR A 346 -25.97 -5.36 -19.98
CA TYR A 346 -24.54 -5.25 -19.76
C TYR A 346 -23.79 -4.98 -21.06
N LEU A 347 -22.89 -3.99 -21.04
CA LEU A 347 -21.94 -3.71 -22.12
C LEU A 347 -20.69 -4.57 -21.98
N CYS A 348 -20.26 -4.79 -20.75
CA CYS A 348 -19.27 -5.80 -20.37
C CYS A 348 -19.69 -6.38 -19.02
N LYS A 349 -19.53 -7.70 -18.89
CA LYS A 349 -19.55 -8.38 -17.60
C LYS A 349 -18.11 -8.59 -17.18
N SER A 350 -17.90 -8.79 -15.88
CA SER A 350 -16.75 -9.58 -15.43
C SER A 350 -16.66 -10.84 -16.30
N GLU A 351 -15.50 -11.06 -16.93
CA GLU A 351 -15.23 -12.24 -17.74
C GLU A 351 -15.26 -13.47 -16.83
N MET A 352 -16.45 -14.03 -16.63
CA MET A 352 -16.74 -15.18 -15.78
C MET A 352 -15.93 -15.17 -14.47
N PRO A 353 -16.43 -14.55 -13.39
CA PRO A 353 -16.33 -15.28 -12.16
C PRO A 353 -17.19 -16.51 -12.41
N VAL A 354 -16.57 -17.68 -12.33
CA VAL A 354 -17.22 -18.84 -11.75
C VAL A 354 -18.32 -18.35 -10.80
N GLU A 355 -19.59 -18.62 -11.10
CA GLU A 355 -20.67 -18.40 -10.15
C GLU A 355 -20.25 -19.00 -8.81
N GLN A 356 -19.90 -18.15 -7.84
CA GLN A 356 -20.26 -18.26 -6.42
C GLN A 356 -19.74 -17.07 -5.61
N LYS A 357 -20.39 -15.90 -5.74
CA LYS A 357 -20.49 -14.95 -4.61
C LYS A 357 -21.67 -15.41 -3.75
N GLY A 358 -21.40 -16.21 -2.72
CA GLY A 358 -22.41 -16.61 -1.73
C GLY A 358 -22.29 -18.01 -1.12
N SER A 359 -21.29 -18.80 -1.49
CA SER A 359 -20.96 -20.04 -0.78
C SER A 359 -19.99 -19.74 0.36
N THR A 360 -20.34 -20.16 1.57
CA THR A 360 -19.42 -20.24 2.72
C THR A 360 -18.64 -21.57 2.72
N GLU A 361 -18.61 -22.26 1.58
CA GLU A 361 -17.90 -23.53 1.42
C GLU A 361 -16.99 -23.49 0.19
N PRO A 362 -15.77 -24.07 0.29
CA PRO A 362 -14.81 -24.09 -0.79
C PRO A 362 -15.38 -24.75 -2.05
N VAL A 363 -15.13 -24.13 -3.20
CA VAL A 363 -15.54 -24.65 -4.52
C VAL A 363 -14.35 -25.36 -5.14
N TYR A 364 -14.51 -26.63 -5.43
CA TYR A 364 -13.48 -27.45 -6.06
C TYR A 364 -13.71 -27.49 -7.57
N VAL A 365 -12.62 -27.45 -8.34
CA VAL A 365 -12.66 -27.51 -9.80
C VAL A 365 -11.90 -28.74 -10.28
N GLY A 366 -12.44 -29.43 -11.28
CA GLY A 366 -11.68 -30.44 -12.02
C GLY A 366 -12.22 -30.70 -13.42
N TYR A 367 -11.39 -31.34 -14.25
CA TYR A 367 -11.78 -31.83 -15.56
C TYR A 367 -12.27 -33.28 -15.48
N TYR A 368 -13.54 -33.51 -15.80
CA TYR A 368 -14.13 -34.83 -15.77
C TYR A 368 -13.94 -35.59 -17.10
N ARG A 369 -13.40 -36.81 -17.03
CA ARG A 369 -13.15 -37.70 -18.20
C ARG A 369 -13.91 -39.02 -18.17
N GLY A 370 -14.68 -39.26 -17.11
CA GLY A 370 -15.41 -40.51 -16.93
C GLY A 370 -16.62 -40.63 -17.86
N SER A 371 -17.43 -41.65 -17.62
CA SER A 371 -18.62 -41.96 -18.44
C SER A 371 -19.95 -41.59 -17.77
N ALA A 372 -19.93 -41.08 -16.54
CA ALA A 372 -21.14 -40.76 -15.79
C ALA A 372 -21.73 -39.38 -16.16
N MET A 373 -20.90 -38.44 -16.60
CA MET A 373 -21.26 -37.10 -17.07
C MET A 373 -20.58 -36.83 -18.43
N GLU A 374 -20.98 -35.74 -19.09
CA GLU A 374 -20.30 -35.27 -20.30
C GLU A 374 -18.86 -34.82 -19.96
N GLN A 375 -17.91 -35.01 -20.87
CA GLN A 375 -16.55 -34.53 -20.61
C GLN A 375 -16.51 -32.99 -20.62
N GLY A 376 -15.83 -32.40 -19.64
CA GLY A 376 -15.85 -30.95 -19.45
C GLY A 376 -15.20 -30.51 -18.14
N ILE A 377 -15.14 -29.20 -17.94
CA ILE A 377 -14.73 -28.59 -16.66
C ILE A 377 -15.96 -28.49 -15.78
N TYR A 378 -15.82 -28.97 -14.55
CA TYR A 378 -16.87 -28.93 -13.54
C TYR A 378 -16.37 -28.35 -12.24
N GLN A 379 -17.29 -27.71 -11.53
CA GLN A 379 -17.16 -27.33 -10.14
C GLN A 379 -17.98 -28.24 -9.26
N PHE A 380 -17.55 -28.45 -8.02
CA PHE A 380 -18.27 -29.23 -7.02
C PHE A 380 -17.95 -28.70 -5.63
N THR A 381 -18.86 -28.87 -4.68
CA THR A 381 -18.72 -28.31 -3.31
C THR A 381 -18.48 -29.39 -2.25
N ASP A 382 -18.77 -30.66 -2.55
CA ASP A 382 -18.59 -31.77 -1.62
C ASP A 382 -17.52 -32.75 -2.12
N LEU A 383 -16.37 -32.81 -1.43
CA LEU A 383 -15.29 -33.75 -1.74
C LEU A 383 -15.67 -35.23 -1.53
N THR A 384 -16.74 -35.51 -0.79
CA THR A 384 -17.23 -36.86 -0.54
C THR A 384 -18.18 -37.36 -1.63
N ASP A 385 -18.84 -36.44 -2.33
CA ASP A 385 -19.80 -36.66 -3.42
C ASP A 385 -19.61 -35.63 -4.57
N PRO A 386 -18.47 -35.68 -5.29
CA PRO A 386 -18.18 -34.73 -6.35
C PRO A 386 -19.17 -34.81 -7.51
N LEU A 387 -19.66 -36.00 -7.88
CA LEU A 387 -20.62 -36.13 -8.99
C LEU A 387 -22.00 -35.59 -8.60
N GLY A 388 -22.42 -35.80 -7.35
CA GLY A 388 -23.70 -35.31 -6.85
C GLY A 388 -23.77 -33.79 -6.71
N THR A 389 -22.61 -33.14 -6.52
CA THR A 389 -22.49 -31.67 -6.40
C THR A 389 -21.87 -31.00 -7.62
N ALA A 390 -21.59 -31.76 -8.69
CA ALA A 390 -20.95 -31.24 -9.89
C ALA A 390 -21.87 -30.33 -10.73
N ALA A 391 -21.41 -29.11 -11.02
CA ALA A 391 -21.96 -28.18 -11.98
C ALA A 391 -20.97 -27.96 -13.13
N ARG A 392 -21.42 -28.14 -14.38
CA ARG A 392 -20.57 -27.91 -15.57
C ARG A 392 -20.42 -26.42 -15.79
N VAL A 393 -19.17 -25.94 -15.87
CA VAL A 393 -18.86 -24.51 -15.99
C VAL A 393 -18.14 -24.14 -17.27
N GLY A 394 -17.70 -25.14 -18.05
CA GLY A 394 -17.06 -24.88 -19.33
C GLY A 394 -16.93 -26.14 -20.19
N GLU A 395 -16.90 -25.93 -21.50
CA GLU A 395 -16.42 -26.94 -22.44
C GLU A 395 -14.89 -26.90 -22.49
N TRP A 396 -14.26 -28.03 -22.83
CA TRP A 396 -12.83 -28.08 -23.10
C TRP A 396 -12.61 -28.16 -24.61
N PRO A 397 -12.24 -27.05 -25.28
CA PRO A 397 -12.23 -27.00 -26.73
C PRO A 397 -11.01 -27.67 -27.38
N PHE A 398 -10.02 -28.11 -26.58
CA PHE A 398 -8.75 -28.63 -27.10
C PHE A 398 -8.72 -30.17 -27.19
N PRO A 399 -8.30 -30.76 -28.33
CA PRO A 399 -8.30 -32.21 -28.55
C PRO A 399 -7.19 -32.95 -27.77
N ASN A 400 -7.51 -34.12 -27.21
CA ASN A 400 -6.63 -34.88 -26.30
C ASN A 400 -5.74 -35.92 -27.04
N PRO A 401 -4.45 -36.11 -26.68
CA PRO A 401 -4.14 -37.36 -25.93
C PRO A 401 -2.93 -37.36 -24.95
N THR A 402 -2.22 -36.27 -24.66
CA THR A 402 -1.00 -36.30 -23.79
C THR A 402 -0.93 -35.18 -22.73
N TRP A 403 -2.07 -34.54 -22.47
CA TRP A 403 -2.28 -33.22 -21.86
C TRP A 403 -3.47 -33.32 -20.85
N GLN A 404 -3.70 -32.55 -19.78
CA GLN A 404 -3.13 -31.39 -19.08
C GLN A 404 -3.75 -31.45 -17.66
N LYS A 405 -3.07 -30.95 -16.63
CA LYS A 405 -3.73 -30.69 -15.33
C LYS A 405 -4.28 -29.28 -15.31
N ILE A 406 -5.41 -29.08 -14.64
CA ILE A 406 -6.06 -27.78 -14.51
C ILE A 406 -5.84 -27.26 -13.09
N GLY A 407 -5.27 -26.06 -13.00
CA GLY A 407 -5.24 -25.22 -11.81
C GLY A 407 -6.30 -24.11 -11.92
N PHE A 408 -6.62 -23.47 -10.81
CA PHE A 408 -7.51 -22.31 -10.72
C PHE A 408 -7.01 -21.46 -9.54
N ASP A 409 -6.84 -20.15 -9.72
CA ASP A 409 -6.41 -19.23 -8.64
C ASP A 409 -7.57 -18.47 -7.98
N GLY A 410 -8.77 -18.57 -8.55
CA GLY A 410 -9.95 -17.79 -8.16
C GLY A 410 -10.53 -16.95 -9.28
N ASP A 411 -9.70 -16.59 -10.28
CA ASP A 411 -10.11 -15.75 -11.41
C ASP A 411 -9.86 -16.45 -12.75
N GLN A 412 -8.81 -17.27 -12.85
CA GLN A 412 -8.31 -17.83 -14.10
C GLN A 412 -8.03 -19.32 -13.99
N TYR A 413 -8.26 -20.04 -15.09
CA TYR A 413 -7.85 -21.44 -15.21
C TYR A 413 -6.43 -21.52 -15.77
N TYR A 414 -5.63 -22.41 -15.19
CA TYR A 414 -4.27 -22.68 -15.65
C TYR A 414 -4.11 -24.10 -16.13
N VAL A 415 -3.27 -24.26 -17.14
CA VAL A 415 -3.20 -25.45 -17.94
C VAL A 415 -1.75 -25.84 -18.07
N LEU A 416 -1.40 -26.99 -17.50
CA LEU A 416 -0.05 -27.54 -17.61
C LEU A 416 0.10 -28.36 -18.90
N ASN A 417 0.87 -27.82 -19.84
CA ASN A 417 1.21 -28.41 -21.12
C ASN A 417 2.40 -29.42 -20.99
N ARG A 418 2.33 -30.64 -21.56
CA ARG A 418 3.39 -31.68 -21.62
C ARG A 418 3.82 -32.27 -22.98
N GLY A 419 3.01 -32.20 -24.03
CA GLY A 419 3.38 -32.64 -25.38
C GLY A 419 4.11 -31.57 -26.22
N THR A 420 4.21 -31.81 -27.53
CA THR A 420 4.98 -30.96 -28.47
C THR A 420 4.13 -30.15 -29.46
N SER A 421 2.81 -30.33 -29.44
CA SER A 421 1.84 -29.53 -30.18
C SER A 421 1.38 -28.33 -29.33
N PHE A 422 1.27 -27.13 -29.92
CA PHE A 422 0.96 -25.86 -29.21
C PHE A 422 2.07 -25.41 -28.24
N GLY A 423 3.20 -24.91 -28.75
CA GLY A 423 4.23 -24.23 -27.94
C GLY A 423 5.29 -25.13 -27.30
N GLY A 424 4.90 -26.29 -26.76
CA GLY A 424 5.80 -27.19 -26.02
C GLY A 424 5.31 -27.44 -24.59
N PRO A 425 6.08 -28.14 -23.74
CA PRO A 425 5.75 -28.27 -22.33
C PRO A 425 5.93 -26.93 -21.60
N GLY A 426 4.91 -26.47 -20.89
CA GLY A 426 4.85 -25.12 -20.32
C GLY A 426 3.54 -24.88 -19.55
N LEU A 427 3.47 -23.80 -18.79
CA LEU A 427 2.27 -23.36 -18.08
C LEU A 427 1.53 -22.33 -18.93
N SER A 428 0.23 -22.51 -19.13
CA SER A 428 -0.59 -21.58 -19.91
C SER A 428 -1.83 -21.17 -19.15
N GLN A 429 -2.23 -19.92 -19.32
CA GLN A 429 -3.51 -19.41 -18.89
C GLN A 429 -4.59 -19.74 -19.93
N TYR A 430 -5.75 -20.17 -19.44
CA TYR A 430 -6.97 -20.41 -20.21
C TYR A 430 -8.00 -19.33 -19.87
N ASP A 431 -8.44 -18.60 -20.90
CA ASP A 431 -9.39 -17.48 -20.81
C ASP A 431 -10.86 -17.90 -20.81
N GLY A 432 -11.15 -19.20 -20.94
CA GLY A 432 -12.53 -19.71 -21.02
C GLY A 432 -13.07 -19.86 -22.45
N ASP A 433 -12.33 -19.42 -23.48
CA ASP A 433 -12.70 -19.59 -24.89
C ASP A 433 -11.77 -20.58 -25.62
N THR A 434 -11.11 -20.20 -26.72
CA THR A 434 -10.32 -21.12 -27.55
C THR A 434 -8.84 -20.81 -27.53
N THR A 435 -8.39 -19.94 -26.61
CA THR A 435 -7.00 -19.50 -26.54
C THR A 435 -6.28 -20.03 -25.30
N LEU A 436 -4.98 -20.24 -25.45
CA LEU A 436 -4.05 -20.56 -24.36
C LEU A 436 -2.87 -19.60 -24.49
N THR A 437 -2.66 -18.79 -23.46
CA THR A 437 -1.52 -17.87 -23.39
C THR A 437 -0.44 -18.50 -22.53
N GLU A 438 0.74 -18.74 -23.08
CA GLU A 438 1.87 -19.29 -22.33
C GLU A 438 2.40 -18.24 -21.34
N ILE A 439 2.45 -18.62 -20.07
CA ILE A 439 2.90 -17.75 -18.96
C ILE A 439 4.21 -18.26 -18.32
N SER A 440 4.63 -19.49 -18.60
CA SER A 440 5.87 -20.07 -18.07
C SER A 440 7.17 -19.45 -18.59
N GLY A 441 7.11 -18.41 -19.42
CA GLY A 441 8.29 -17.81 -20.04
C GLY A 441 9.10 -18.84 -20.84
N SER A 442 10.37 -19.03 -20.49
CA SER A 442 11.27 -20.00 -21.14
C SER A 442 11.39 -21.34 -20.42
N ASP A 443 10.76 -21.50 -19.26
CA ASP A 443 10.93 -22.67 -18.40
C ASP A 443 10.02 -23.84 -18.82
N ASP A 444 10.58 -25.05 -18.74
CA ASP A 444 9.89 -26.30 -19.05
C ASP A 444 9.26 -26.88 -17.78
N PHE A 445 7.94 -27.02 -17.77
CA PHE A 445 7.19 -27.61 -16.66
C PHE A 445 7.08 -29.16 -16.73
N ALA A 446 7.86 -29.85 -17.57
CA ALA A 446 7.79 -31.30 -17.76
C ALA A 446 7.98 -32.11 -16.46
N ASP A 447 8.83 -31.62 -15.55
CA ASP A 447 9.13 -32.26 -14.27
C ASP A 447 8.15 -31.89 -13.14
N TRP A 448 7.25 -30.95 -13.40
CA TRP A 448 6.22 -30.50 -12.47
C TRP A 448 4.90 -31.25 -12.68
N ASN A 449 4.24 -31.60 -11.59
CA ASN A 449 3.00 -32.35 -11.53
C ASN A 449 2.03 -31.65 -10.60
N GLY A 450 0.80 -31.42 -11.04
CA GLY A 450 -0.27 -30.94 -10.17
C GLY A 450 0.00 -29.54 -9.69
N VAL A 451 -0.01 -28.62 -10.65
CA VAL A 451 0.29 -27.22 -10.38
C VAL A 451 -1.01 -26.53 -10.04
N GLY A 452 -1.13 -26.06 -8.81
CA GLY A 452 -2.24 -25.24 -8.33
C GLY A 452 -1.76 -23.85 -7.96
N ALA A 453 -2.65 -22.88 -7.91
CA ALA A 453 -2.37 -21.53 -7.44
C ALA A 453 -3.34 -21.16 -6.33
N CYS A 454 -2.86 -20.51 -5.28
CA CYS A 454 -3.68 -19.98 -4.20
C CYS A 454 -2.96 -18.79 -3.57
N ASN A 455 -3.67 -17.69 -3.33
CA ASN A 455 -3.12 -16.47 -2.71
C ASN A 455 -1.88 -15.89 -3.44
N GLY A 456 -1.85 -15.99 -4.78
CA GLY A 456 -0.70 -15.57 -5.58
C GLY A 456 0.58 -16.35 -5.27
N VAL A 457 0.44 -17.60 -4.82
CA VAL A 457 1.51 -18.60 -4.67
C VAL A 457 1.12 -19.83 -5.49
N TRP A 458 2.08 -20.40 -6.19
CA TRP A 458 1.92 -21.64 -6.91
C TRP A 458 2.42 -22.81 -6.07
N TYR A 459 1.76 -23.97 -6.20
CA TYR A 459 2.11 -25.22 -5.54
C TYR A 459 2.26 -26.30 -6.59
N GLY A 460 3.25 -27.18 -6.44
CA GLY A 460 3.44 -28.28 -7.38
C GLY A 460 4.28 -29.43 -6.85
N LEU A 461 3.96 -30.63 -7.32
CA LEU A 461 4.76 -31.83 -7.10
C LEU A 461 5.89 -31.89 -8.13
N TYR A 462 7.13 -31.72 -7.68
CA TYR A 462 8.29 -31.77 -8.54
C TYR A 462 8.95 -33.14 -8.52
N THR A 463 9.41 -33.63 -9.67
CA THR A 463 10.14 -34.91 -9.78
C THR A 463 11.47 -34.84 -10.52
N GLY A 464 11.85 -33.67 -11.00
CA GLY A 464 13.10 -33.45 -11.71
C GLY A 464 14.33 -33.46 -10.80
N SER A 465 15.47 -33.14 -11.38
CA SER A 465 16.76 -33.04 -10.68
C SER A 465 17.27 -31.61 -10.45
N GLY A 466 16.52 -30.59 -10.89
CA GLY A 466 16.87 -29.18 -10.75
C GLY A 466 16.69 -28.63 -9.33
N LEU A 467 15.75 -29.21 -8.56
CA LEU A 467 15.50 -28.88 -7.16
C LEU A 467 16.12 -29.89 -6.17
N ASN A 468 15.87 -29.69 -4.87
CA ASN A 468 16.35 -30.53 -3.76
C ASN A 468 15.61 -31.90 -3.67
N GLY A 469 15.54 -32.60 -4.80
CA GLY A 469 14.86 -33.89 -4.95
C GLY A 469 13.37 -33.78 -5.18
N SER A 470 12.72 -34.92 -5.36
CA SER A 470 11.27 -34.97 -5.58
C SER A 470 10.50 -34.60 -4.31
N GLY A 471 9.45 -33.80 -4.44
CA GLY A 471 8.67 -33.33 -3.29
C GLY A 471 7.56 -32.37 -3.67
N LEU A 472 6.85 -31.85 -2.66
CA LEU A 472 5.96 -30.72 -2.81
C LEU A 472 6.77 -29.43 -2.72
N TYR A 473 6.53 -28.51 -3.65
CA TYR A 473 7.18 -27.21 -3.70
C TYR A 473 6.14 -26.11 -3.86
N MET A 474 6.47 -24.93 -3.36
CA MET A 474 5.77 -23.69 -3.66
C MET A 474 6.68 -22.72 -4.42
N PHE A 475 6.14 -21.84 -5.25
CA PHE A 475 6.89 -20.79 -5.96
C PHE A 475 5.99 -19.57 -6.27
N MET A 476 6.60 -18.42 -6.56
CA MET A 476 5.88 -17.15 -6.77
C MET A 476 6.01 -16.59 -8.19
N ASP A 477 6.99 -17.06 -8.96
CA ASP A 477 7.24 -16.62 -10.33
C ASP A 477 7.10 -17.83 -11.26
N GLU A 478 6.03 -17.86 -12.05
CA GLU A 478 5.77 -18.91 -13.03
C GLU A 478 6.79 -18.95 -14.18
N THR A 479 7.57 -17.90 -14.38
CA THR A 479 8.62 -17.83 -15.41
C THR A 479 9.96 -18.45 -14.97
N ASP A 480 10.13 -18.70 -13.66
CA ASP A 480 11.28 -19.40 -13.05
C ASP A 480 10.84 -20.16 -11.79
N PRO A 481 9.95 -21.15 -11.94
CA PRO A 481 9.49 -21.96 -10.81
C PRO A 481 10.65 -22.63 -10.08
N GLU A 482 11.69 -23.11 -10.78
CA GLU A 482 12.81 -23.78 -10.11
C GLU A 482 13.69 -22.81 -9.31
N GLY A 483 13.92 -21.59 -9.81
CA GLY A 483 14.71 -20.58 -9.13
C GLY A 483 13.99 -19.94 -7.93
N THR A 484 12.66 -19.92 -7.96
CA THR A 484 11.83 -19.31 -6.90
C THR A 484 11.16 -20.33 -5.98
N ALA A 485 11.38 -21.62 -6.22
CA ALA A 485 10.76 -22.67 -5.41
C ALA A 485 11.35 -22.84 -4.01
N VAL A 486 10.46 -23.13 -3.06
CA VAL A 486 10.75 -23.61 -1.69
C VAL A 486 10.13 -24.98 -1.51
N GLN A 487 10.91 -25.93 -0.99
CA GLN A 487 10.42 -27.27 -0.70
C GLN A 487 9.57 -27.25 0.58
N LEU A 488 8.37 -27.82 0.49
CA LEU A 488 7.51 -28.04 1.64
C LEU A 488 7.72 -29.43 2.22
N PHE A 489 7.57 -29.52 3.54
CA PHE A 489 7.53 -30.78 4.30
C PHE A 489 8.66 -31.75 3.92
N SER A 490 9.91 -31.28 4.01
CA SER A 490 11.11 -32.02 3.56
C SER A 490 11.34 -33.38 4.26
N GLY A 491 10.65 -33.64 5.37
CA GLY A 491 10.61 -34.94 6.03
C GLY A 491 9.77 -35.99 5.30
N GLN A 492 8.87 -35.57 4.40
CA GLN A 492 7.88 -36.42 3.76
C GLN A 492 8.16 -36.63 2.26
N SER A 493 7.88 -37.85 1.78
CA SER A 493 8.05 -38.21 0.38
C SER A 493 6.75 -38.06 -0.42
N PHE A 494 6.72 -37.10 -1.35
CA PHE A 494 5.59 -36.90 -2.26
C PHE A 494 5.88 -37.50 -3.64
N SER A 495 5.86 -38.84 -3.74
CA SER A 495 6.16 -39.52 -5.00
C SER A 495 5.04 -39.30 -6.04
N SER A 496 5.39 -38.86 -7.25
CA SER A 496 4.44 -38.70 -8.37
C SER A 496 3.78 -40.00 -8.83
N ASN A 497 4.32 -41.16 -8.45
CA ASN A 497 3.68 -42.45 -8.72
C ASN A 497 2.50 -42.72 -7.77
N VAL A 498 2.43 -41.98 -6.66
CA VAL A 498 1.39 -42.07 -5.64
C VAL A 498 0.46 -40.87 -5.72
N TRP A 499 0.99 -39.66 -5.88
CA TRP A 499 0.21 -38.42 -5.89
C TRP A 499 0.18 -37.82 -7.28
N ASN A 500 -1.02 -37.69 -7.81
CA ASN A 500 -1.28 -37.17 -9.13
C ASN A 500 -1.72 -35.71 -9.13
N ASP A 501 -2.06 -35.09 -8.01
CA ASP A 501 -2.40 -33.67 -7.98
C ASP A 501 -2.23 -33.11 -6.58
N VAL A 502 -2.09 -31.79 -6.47
CA VAL A 502 -2.09 -31.08 -5.19
C VAL A 502 -2.87 -29.77 -5.31
N ALA A 503 -3.60 -29.43 -4.26
CA ALA A 503 -4.21 -28.11 -4.08
C ALA A 503 -4.05 -27.65 -2.63
N PHE A 504 -4.12 -26.33 -2.44
CA PHE A 504 -4.11 -25.71 -1.13
C PHE A 504 -5.27 -24.72 -1.04
N ASP A 505 -6.13 -24.89 -0.05
CA ASP A 505 -7.33 -24.07 0.15
C ASP A 505 -7.16 -23.05 1.27
N GLY A 506 -5.92 -22.65 1.59
CA GLY A 506 -5.64 -21.73 2.69
C GLY A 506 -5.47 -22.42 4.05
N GLU A 507 -6.08 -23.60 4.25
CA GLU A 507 -5.96 -24.33 5.53
C GLU A 507 -5.42 -25.75 5.34
N ARG A 508 -5.81 -26.41 4.24
CA ARG A 508 -5.59 -27.84 4.00
C ARG A 508 -4.81 -28.07 2.72
N TYR A 509 -3.90 -29.04 2.78
CA TYR A 509 -3.25 -29.57 1.59
C TYR A 509 -4.00 -30.79 1.10
N LEU A 510 -4.57 -30.69 -0.09
CA LEU A 510 -5.37 -31.75 -0.70
C LEU A 510 -4.56 -32.43 -1.80
N PHE A 511 -4.62 -33.75 -1.86
CA PHE A 511 -3.89 -34.56 -2.82
C PHE A 511 -4.81 -35.55 -3.52
N VAL A 512 -4.59 -35.74 -4.81
CA VAL A 512 -5.30 -36.76 -5.59
C VAL A 512 -4.43 -38.02 -5.71
N GLN A 513 -4.93 -39.15 -5.22
CA GLN A 513 -4.33 -40.46 -5.43
C GLN A 513 -5.02 -41.19 -6.60
N PRO A 514 -4.30 -41.62 -7.65
CA PRO A 514 -4.87 -42.42 -8.72
C PRO A 514 -4.91 -43.91 -8.34
N ALA A 515 -5.66 -44.70 -9.09
CA ALA A 515 -5.74 -46.15 -8.89
C ALA A 515 -4.38 -46.86 -9.04
N SER A 516 -3.44 -46.30 -9.82
CA SER A 516 -2.07 -46.83 -9.94
C SER A 516 -1.22 -46.60 -8.69
N GLY A 517 -1.57 -45.59 -7.88
CA GLY A 517 -0.85 -45.19 -6.67
C GLY A 517 -1.38 -45.84 -5.40
N GLY A 518 -2.53 -46.53 -5.45
CA GLY A 518 -3.15 -47.15 -4.26
C GLY A 518 -4.68 -47.13 -4.30
N ASP A 519 -5.29 -46.83 -3.15
CA ASP A 519 -6.73 -46.61 -3.04
C ASP A 519 -7.06 -45.23 -3.66
N PRO A 520 -7.80 -45.15 -4.77
CA PRO A 520 -8.04 -43.88 -5.45
C PRO A 520 -8.93 -42.96 -4.61
N GLY A 521 -8.64 -41.67 -4.59
CA GLY A 521 -9.42 -40.68 -3.84
C GLY A 521 -8.72 -39.34 -3.65
N ILE A 522 -9.40 -38.43 -2.96
CA ILE A 522 -8.80 -37.21 -2.41
C ILE A 522 -8.39 -37.47 -0.96
N TYR A 523 -7.18 -37.02 -0.65
CA TYR A 523 -6.56 -37.13 0.66
C TYR A 523 -6.21 -35.73 1.16
N GLU A 524 -6.51 -35.49 2.43
CA GLU A 524 -5.98 -34.37 3.18
C GLU A 524 -4.64 -34.78 3.80
N TYR A 525 -3.63 -33.93 3.68
CA TYR A 525 -2.35 -34.10 4.37
C TYR A 525 -2.31 -33.22 5.60
N ASP A 526 -2.02 -33.84 6.75
CA ASP A 526 -1.74 -33.18 8.01
C ASP A 526 -0.20 -33.05 8.17
N PRO A 527 0.37 -31.83 8.08
CA PRO A 527 1.80 -31.60 8.22
C PRO A 527 2.36 -31.92 9.61
N ASP A 528 1.56 -31.76 10.67
CA ASP A 528 2.01 -31.95 12.05
C ASP A 528 2.09 -33.43 12.41
N ALA A 529 1.12 -34.21 11.95
CA ALA A 529 1.09 -35.66 12.12
C ALA A 529 1.90 -36.42 11.05
N ASP A 530 2.32 -35.73 9.98
CA ASP A 530 2.91 -36.30 8.77
C ASP A 530 2.11 -37.48 8.23
N SER A 531 0.81 -37.25 7.99
CA SER A 531 -0.13 -38.32 7.65
C SER A 531 -1.19 -37.90 6.64
N PHE A 532 -1.68 -38.87 5.87
CA PHE A 532 -2.72 -38.66 4.86
C PHE A 532 -4.03 -39.31 5.29
N THR A 533 -5.12 -38.55 5.22
CA THR A 533 -6.48 -39.03 5.52
C THR A 533 -7.33 -38.95 4.27
N LYS A 534 -7.89 -40.08 3.84
CA LYS A 534 -8.83 -40.10 2.72
C LYS A 534 -10.14 -39.42 3.15
N ILE A 535 -10.54 -38.40 2.41
CA ILE A 535 -11.77 -37.65 2.66
C ILE A 535 -12.84 -37.95 1.61
N SER A 536 -12.45 -38.32 0.38
CA SER A 536 -13.40 -38.68 -0.66
C SER A 536 -14.16 -39.98 -0.39
N GLY A 537 -15.41 -40.07 -0.87
CA GLY A 537 -16.26 -41.26 -0.81
C GLY A 537 -15.81 -42.43 -1.71
N SER A 538 -16.73 -43.37 -1.98
CA SER A 538 -16.46 -44.56 -2.82
C SER A 538 -16.46 -44.28 -4.32
N GLU A 539 -16.82 -43.08 -4.73
CA GLU A 539 -16.79 -42.66 -6.13
C GLU A 539 -15.35 -42.48 -6.62
N THR A 540 -15.05 -42.92 -7.83
CA THR A 540 -13.68 -42.92 -8.33
C THR A 540 -13.29 -41.54 -8.85
N TYR A 541 -12.57 -40.76 -8.01
CA TYR A 541 -11.77 -39.60 -8.43
C TYR A 541 -10.74 -39.91 -9.54
N ALA A 542 -10.56 -41.18 -9.90
CA ALA A 542 -9.75 -41.63 -11.04
C ALA A 542 -10.19 -41.05 -12.39
N ASP A 543 -11.46 -40.63 -12.50
CA ASP A 543 -12.01 -40.02 -13.71
C ASP A 543 -11.83 -38.50 -13.76
N TRP A 544 -11.37 -37.87 -12.67
CA TRP A 544 -11.11 -36.44 -12.56
C TRP A 544 -9.63 -36.14 -12.79
N GLN A 545 -9.34 -35.04 -13.49
CA GLN A 545 -7.98 -34.54 -13.73
C GLN A 545 -7.90 -33.05 -13.42
N GLY A 546 -6.83 -32.60 -12.76
CA GLY A 546 -6.82 -31.27 -12.17
C GLY A 546 -7.69 -31.28 -10.93
N LEU A 547 -7.11 -30.98 -9.78
CA LEU A 547 -7.85 -30.55 -8.61
C LEU A 547 -7.36 -29.14 -8.30
N ALA A 548 -8.25 -28.17 -8.47
CA ALA A 548 -8.03 -26.83 -7.97
C ALA A 548 -9.07 -26.51 -6.91
N VAL A 549 -8.73 -25.62 -5.99
CA VAL A 549 -9.65 -25.17 -4.93
C VAL A 549 -9.78 -23.67 -5.04
N PHE A 550 -11.02 -23.23 -5.09
CA PHE A 550 -11.41 -21.86 -4.82
C PHE A 550 -11.89 -21.81 -3.38
N ASP A 551 -11.23 -21.00 -2.56
CA ASP A 551 -11.78 -20.61 -1.27
C ASP A 551 -12.15 -19.13 -1.31
N SER A 552 -13.44 -18.88 -1.52
CA SER A 552 -14.03 -17.54 -1.46
C SER A 552 -13.96 -16.91 -0.07
N ASP A 553 -13.68 -17.69 0.99
CA ASP A 553 -13.60 -17.19 2.36
C ASP A 553 -12.19 -16.70 2.74
N ILE A 554 -11.11 -17.08 2.02
CA ILE A 554 -9.77 -16.52 2.27
C ILE A 554 -9.73 -15.03 1.91
N ALA A 555 -10.32 -14.63 0.79
CA ALA A 555 -10.25 -13.23 0.32
C ALA A 555 -10.88 -12.24 1.34
N PRO A 556 -12.06 -12.50 1.93
CA PRO A 556 -12.62 -11.73 3.04
C PRO A 556 -11.83 -11.79 4.35
N LEU A 557 -11.08 -12.87 4.61
CA LEU A 557 -10.29 -13.06 5.85
C LEU A 557 -8.92 -12.37 5.82
N ARG A 558 -8.49 -11.78 4.69
CA ARG A 558 -7.24 -10.98 4.56
C ARG A 558 -7.29 -9.60 5.23
N ASN A 559 -8.13 -9.42 6.24
CA ASN A 559 -8.16 -8.20 7.04
C ASN A 559 -6.95 -8.07 7.99
N LYS A 560 -6.08 -9.09 8.08
CA LYS A 560 -4.85 -9.08 8.88
C LYS A 560 -3.62 -8.82 8.00
N LYS A 561 -2.60 -8.16 8.54
CA LYS A 561 -1.39 -7.78 7.81
C LYS A 561 -0.15 -8.58 8.22
N ALA A 562 0.60 -9.05 7.24
CA ALA A 562 1.90 -9.67 7.42
C ALA A 562 2.94 -8.86 6.64
N TYR A 563 3.69 -8.01 7.34
CA TYR A 563 4.70 -7.17 6.71
C TYR A 563 6.02 -7.92 6.51
N VAL A 564 6.71 -7.56 5.45
CA VAL A 564 8.01 -8.12 5.08
C VAL A 564 9.03 -7.00 4.89
N LEU A 565 10.15 -7.10 5.61
CA LEU A 565 11.32 -6.27 5.44
C LEU A 565 12.30 -6.94 4.47
N LEU A 566 12.81 -6.19 3.51
CA LEU A 566 13.93 -6.61 2.68
C LEU A 566 15.23 -6.11 3.30
N PHE A 567 16.30 -6.92 3.26
CA PHE A 567 17.60 -6.50 3.75
C PHE A 567 18.73 -6.97 2.84
N GLY A 568 19.47 -6.00 2.27
CA GLY A 568 20.47 -6.25 1.25
C GLY A 568 21.76 -5.44 1.41
N GLY A 569 22.77 -5.83 0.63
CA GLY A 569 24.02 -5.09 0.50
C GLY A 569 25.26 -5.98 0.52
N GLN A 570 26.35 -5.46 1.09
CA GLN A 570 27.66 -6.12 1.06
C GLN A 570 28.11 -6.67 2.41
N SER A 571 29.40 -6.56 2.74
CA SER A 571 30.02 -7.17 3.92
C SER A 571 29.42 -6.71 5.25
N ASN A 572 29.02 -5.43 5.37
CA ASN A 572 28.36 -4.89 6.55
C ASN A 572 26.86 -5.26 6.63
N ALA A 573 26.20 -5.56 5.51
CA ALA A 573 24.87 -6.19 5.48
C ALA A 573 24.93 -7.70 5.73
N LEU A 574 25.98 -8.39 5.28
CA LEU A 574 26.19 -9.81 5.52
C LEU A 574 26.45 -10.05 7.00
N GLY A 575 27.36 -9.26 7.60
CA GLY A 575 27.51 -9.15 9.05
C GLY A 575 28.82 -9.63 9.62
N TRP A 576 29.33 -8.84 10.56
CA TRP A 576 30.52 -9.11 11.36
C TRP A 576 30.23 -9.09 12.87
N GLY A 577 28.94 -8.99 13.24
CA GLY A 577 28.47 -9.00 14.63
C GLY A 577 28.67 -10.37 15.27
N TYR A 578 29.02 -10.41 16.56
CA TYR A 578 29.23 -11.65 17.29
C TYR A 578 28.10 -11.91 18.26
N ARG A 579 27.43 -13.07 18.16
CA ARG A 579 26.43 -13.49 19.15
C ARG A 579 27.00 -13.53 20.57
N GLN A 580 28.29 -13.86 20.72
CA GLN A 580 28.94 -13.89 22.03
C GLN A 580 28.94 -12.53 22.74
N TYR A 581 29.05 -11.43 22.00
CA TYR A 581 28.93 -10.09 22.55
C TYR A 581 27.54 -9.89 23.18
N LEU A 582 26.47 -10.34 22.49
CA LEU A 582 25.10 -10.27 23.01
C LEU A 582 24.92 -11.09 24.28
N LEU A 583 25.47 -12.31 24.33
CA LEU A 583 25.42 -13.17 25.52
C LEU A 583 26.09 -12.50 26.73
N ASP A 584 27.28 -11.95 26.53
CA ASP A 584 28.07 -11.39 27.63
C ASP A 584 27.55 -10.04 28.11
N THR A 585 26.87 -9.30 27.24
CA THR A 585 26.18 -8.06 27.60
C THR A 585 24.77 -8.31 28.12
N GLY A 586 24.27 -9.55 28.06
CA GLY A 586 22.91 -9.90 28.46
C GLY A 586 21.83 -9.34 27.52
N ASN A 587 22.17 -9.04 26.26
CA ASN A 587 21.23 -8.50 25.29
C ASN A 587 20.21 -9.60 24.85
N PRO A 588 18.89 -9.32 24.87
CA PRO A 588 17.85 -10.29 24.48
C PRO A 588 17.99 -10.87 23.08
N LEU A 589 18.56 -10.10 22.13
CA LEU A 589 18.82 -10.53 20.75
C LEU A 589 19.83 -11.68 20.63
N ALA A 590 20.47 -12.08 21.74
CA ALA A 590 21.26 -13.30 21.78
C ALA A 590 20.42 -14.57 21.52
N TRP A 591 19.09 -14.48 21.68
CA TRP A 591 18.14 -15.58 21.56
C TRP A 591 17.21 -15.39 20.36
N PRO A 592 16.63 -16.48 19.82
CA PRO A 592 15.66 -16.35 18.73
C PRO A 592 14.43 -15.55 19.15
N GLN A 593 13.97 -14.65 18.27
CA GLN A 593 12.77 -13.83 18.45
C GLN A 593 11.62 -14.53 17.73
N ALA A 594 10.71 -15.16 18.48
CA ALA A 594 9.67 -16.04 17.93
C ALA A 594 8.53 -15.31 17.21
N ASP A 595 8.40 -14.01 17.46
CA ASP A 595 7.39 -13.11 16.92
C ASP A 595 7.81 -12.43 15.60
N ILE A 596 9.06 -12.66 15.15
CA ILE A 596 9.58 -12.16 13.87
C ILE A 596 10.14 -13.33 13.08
N ASP A 597 9.66 -13.47 11.85
CA ASP A 597 10.13 -14.45 10.90
C ASP A 597 11.36 -13.97 10.13
N MET A 598 12.24 -14.90 9.77
CA MET A 598 13.45 -14.60 9.01
C MET A 598 13.73 -15.68 7.97
N LEU A 599 14.07 -15.26 6.76
CA LEU A 599 14.61 -16.11 5.70
C LEU A 599 15.89 -15.49 5.13
N HIS A 600 16.88 -16.32 4.76
CA HIS A 600 18.06 -15.85 4.05
C HIS A 600 18.50 -16.80 2.93
N GLY A 601 19.10 -16.24 1.88
CA GLY A 601 19.46 -16.96 0.65
C GLY A 601 20.87 -17.55 0.61
N LEU A 602 21.51 -17.78 1.77
CA LEU A 602 22.92 -18.21 1.86
C LEU A 602 23.08 -19.45 2.74
N ASN A 603 23.94 -20.38 2.34
CA ASN A 603 24.25 -21.57 3.14
C ASN A 603 25.13 -21.22 4.36
N LEU A 604 24.50 -20.99 5.52
CA LEU A 604 25.15 -20.49 6.74
C LEU A 604 24.80 -21.39 7.95
N VAL A 605 24.85 -20.84 9.19
CA VAL A 605 24.55 -21.62 10.41
C VAL A 605 23.06 -21.93 10.51
N VAL A 606 22.24 -20.94 10.15
CA VAL A 606 20.80 -21.09 9.98
C VAL A 606 20.53 -21.69 8.59
N PRO A 607 19.50 -22.56 8.44
CA PRO A 607 19.16 -23.13 7.15
C PRO A 607 18.81 -22.06 6.10
N GLN A 608 19.40 -22.19 4.92
CA GLN A 608 19.06 -21.39 3.75
C GLN A 608 17.61 -21.61 3.30
N ASP A 609 16.97 -20.59 2.73
CA ASP A 609 15.65 -20.65 2.09
C ASP A 609 14.57 -21.27 2.97
N THR A 610 14.71 -21.13 4.29
CA THR A 610 13.79 -21.67 5.29
C THR A 610 13.39 -20.56 6.26
N LEU A 611 12.09 -20.42 6.51
CA LEU A 611 11.60 -19.52 7.55
C LEU A 611 12.00 -20.04 8.92
N VAL A 612 12.66 -19.18 9.69
CA VAL A 612 13.02 -19.42 11.09
C VAL A 612 12.69 -18.19 11.92
N PRO A 613 12.59 -18.31 13.26
CA PRO A 613 12.59 -17.12 14.12
C PRO A 613 13.84 -16.27 13.89
N LEU A 614 13.69 -14.94 13.90
CA LEU A 614 14.79 -13.97 13.77
C LEU A 614 15.88 -14.27 14.81
N GLN A 615 17.10 -14.51 14.34
CA GLN A 615 18.21 -14.90 15.19
C GLN A 615 19.56 -14.66 14.52
N SER A 616 20.62 -14.63 15.34
CA SER A 616 21.99 -14.70 14.84
C SER A 616 22.30 -16.04 14.17
N GLY A 617 23.16 -16.04 13.15
CA GLY A 617 23.58 -17.22 12.39
C GLY A 617 23.50 -17.06 10.87
N THR A 618 23.12 -15.86 10.42
CA THR A 618 22.86 -15.48 9.02
C THR A 618 23.99 -14.64 8.42
N ALA A 619 25.20 -14.79 8.97
CA ALA A 619 26.39 -14.05 8.55
C ALA A 619 27.62 -14.96 8.39
N ASN A 620 28.75 -14.38 7.97
CA ASN A 620 29.99 -15.10 7.66
C ASN A 620 30.58 -15.83 8.89
N ILE A 621 30.87 -17.12 8.75
CA ILE A 621 31.41 -18.00 9.81
C ILE A 621 32.94 -17.92 9.99
N VAL A 622 33.67 -17.18 9.14
CA VAL A 622 35.15 -17.11 9.16
C VAL A 622 35.65 -16.35 10.38
N VAL A 623 36.49 -16.99 11.20
CA VAL A 623 37.16 -16.39 12.37
C VAL A 623 38.43 -15.65 11.94
N LYS A 624 38.51 -14.33 12.16
CA LYS A 624 39.76 -13.57 12.04
C LYS A 624 40.29 -13.22 13.45
N PRO A 625 41.48 -13.71 13.87
CA PRO A 625 42.02 -13.47 15.20
C PRO A 625 42.65 -12.07 15.30
N LEU A 626 42.10 -11.15 16.10
CA LEU A 626 42.63 -9.80 16.30
C LEU A 626 42.48 -9.31 17.75
N PRO A 627 43.38 -8.42 18.23
CA PRO A 627 43.22 -7.73 19.51
C PRO A 627 42.04 -6.74 19.43
N ASN A 628 41.17 -6.73 20.45
CA ASN A 628 39.98 -5.88 20.60
C ASN A 628 38.74 -6.25 19.76
N HIS A 629 38.77 -7.34 18.99
CA HIS A 629 37.54 -8.10 18.74
C HIS A 629 37.23 -8.92 19.98
N TYR A 630 35.95 -9.13 20.29
CA TYR A 630 35.48 -9.92 21.43
C TYR A 630 36.32 -11.21 21.56
N PRO A 631 37.25 -11.29 22.54
CA PRO A 631 38.45 -12.11 22.41
C PRO A 631 38.16 -13.58 22.74
N ASP A 632 38.96 -14.48 22.17
CA ASP A 632 39.03 -15.93 22.48
C ASP A 632 37.92 -16.86 21.94
N LEU A 633 37.27 -16.55 20.82
CA LEU A 633 36.49 -17.55 20.07
C LEU A 633 37.44 -18.56 19.38
N THR A 634 37.77 -19.64 20.10
CA THR A 634 38.76 -20.66 19.69
C THR A 634 38.16 -21.87 18.96
N VAL A 635 36.83 -21.92 18.79
CA VAL A 635 36.13 -23.05 18.16
C VAL A 635 34.99 -22.55 17.25
N ALA A 636 34.96 -23.08 16.03
CA ALA A 636 33.88 -22.92 15.06
C ALA A 636 32.82 -24.02 15.27
N PRO A 637 31.54 -23.79 14.87
CA PRO A 637 31.03 -22.63 14.15
C PRO A 637 30.76 -21.40 15.03
N ILE A 638 31.10 -20.20 14.53
CA ILE A 638 30.75 -18.93 15.17
C ILE A 638 29.40 -18.46 14.60
N SER A 639 28.44 -18.20 15.50
CA SER A 639 27.19 -17.54 15.13
C SER A 639 27.38 -16.02 15.07
N ARG A 640 27.02 -15.43 13.93
CA ARG A 640 27.18 -14.00 13.60
C ARG A 640 25.91 -13.40 13.00
N PHE A 641 25.83 -12.08 12.98
CA PHE A 641 24.70 -11.31 12.46
C PHE A 641 25.18 -9.95 11.92
N ALA A 642 24.28 -9.24 11.24
CA ALA A 642 24.47 -7.84 10.84
C ALA A 642 23.33 -6.95 11.40
N ALA A 643 23.19 -5.74 10.85
CA ALA A 643 22.15 -4.81 11.28
C ALA A 643 20.71 -5.36 11.11
N GLU A 644 20.48 -6.44 10.35
CA GLU A 644 19.15 -7.04 10.22
C GLU A 644 18.51 -7.42 11.56
N LEU A 645 19.35 -7.79 12.54
CA LEU A 645 18.89 -8.32 13.82
C LEU A 645 18.25 -7.23 14.69
N SER A 646 18.88 -6.07 14.80
CA SER A 646 18.30 -4.92 15.50
C SER A 646 17.28 -4.18 14.63
N PHE A 647 17.48 -4.13 13.30
CA PHE A 647 16.54 -3.51 12.37
C PHE A 647 15.15 -4.14 12.46
N ALA A 648 15.02 -5.45 12.25
CA ALA A 648 13.72 -6.10 12.29
C ALA A 648 13.09 -6.09 13.70
N ARG A 649 13.90 -6.21 14.76
CA ARG A 649 13.42 -6.10 16.14
C ARG A 649 12.84 -4.71 16.41
N SER A 650 13.57 -3.66 16.06
CA SER A 650 13.17 -2.28 16.30
C SER A 650 11.92 -1.90 15.49
N VAL A 651 11.85 -2.32 14.23
CA VAL A 651 10.62 -2.16 13.42
C VAL A 651 9.45 -2.88 14.08
N ARG A 652 9.62 -4.13 14.56
CA ARG A 652 8.51 -4.85 15.22
C ARG A 652 8.05 -4.18 16.50
N ASP A 653 8.98 -3.63 17.29
CA ASP A 653 8.67 -2.95 18.55
C ASP A 653 7.93 -1.63 18.30
N GLN A 654 8.27 -0.92 17.22
CA GLN A 654 7.61 0.31 16.81
C GLN A 654 6.26 0.04 16.12
N LEU A 655 6.13 -1.05 15.36
CA LEU A 655 4.88 -1.50 14.74
C LEU A 655 4.06 -2.37 15.69
N SER A 656 3.39 -1.74 16.65
CA SER A 656 2.55 -2.43 17.63
C SER A 656 1.09 -2.59 17.18
N LEU A 657 0.88 -3.25 16.04
CA LEU A 657 -0.46 -3.60 15.54
C LEU A 657 -0.93 -4.97 16.09
N PRO A 658 -2.19 -5.09 16.57
CA PRO A 658 -2.79 -6.37 16.92
C PRO A 658 -2.78 -7.35 15.73
N ASP A 659 -2.54 -8.64 15.99
CA ASP A 659 -2.54 -9.72 14.98
C ASP A 659 -1.57 -9.60 13.78
N MET A 660 -0.78 -8.54 13.72
CA MET A 660 0.25 -8.32 12.71
C MET A 660 1.37 -9.36 12.81
N ARG A 661 1.90 -9.75 11.65
CA ARG A 661 3.11 -10.57 11.52
C ARG A 661 4.21 -9.77 10.86
N LEU A 662 5.46 -9.99 11.27
CA LEU A 662 6.63 -9.38 10.64
C LEU A 662 7.60 -10.48 10.19
N GLY A 663 8.06 -10.37 8.95
CA GLY A 663 9.15 -11.16 8.40
C GLY A 663 10.31 -10.27 7.94
N ILE A 664 11.53 -10.80 7.90
CA ILE A 664 12.68 -10.19 7.23
C ILE A 664 13.35 -11.18 6.27
N ILE A 665 13.56 -10.73 5.04
CA ILE A 665 14.23 -11.50 3.99
C ILE A 665 15.60 -10.88 3.72
N LYS A 666 16.65 -11.65 3.99
CA LYS A 666 18.04 -11.19 3.88
C LYS A 666 18.80 -11.87 2.75
N TYR A 667 19.43 -11.08 1.88
CA TYR A 667 20.49 -11.55 1.00
C TYR A 667 21.58 -10.49 0.85
N ALA A 668 22.79 -10.79 1.28
CA ALA A 668 23.92 -9.86 1.24
C ALA A 668 25.25 -10.60 1.03
N ILE A 669 26.12 -10.08 0.16
CA ILE A 669 27.40 -10.74 -0.18
C ILE A 669 28.56 -9.78 0.01
N GLY A 670 29.56 -10.17 0.79
CA GLY A 670 30.76 -9.35 1.01
C GLY A 670 31.55 -9.06 -0.28
N GLY A 671 32.01 -7.82 -0.43
CA GLY A 671 32.80 -7.39 -1.58
C GLY A 671 31.99 -7.27 -2.87
N THR A 672 30.71 -6.90 -2.77
CA THR A 672 29.83 -6.67 -3.92
C THR A 672 29.78 -5.20 -4.30
N THR A 673 29.60 -4.94 -5.59
CA THR A 673 29.46 -3.61 -6.18
C THR A 673 28.09 -3.42 -6.84
N LEU A 674 27.71 -2.16 -7.11
CA LEU A 674 26.52 -1.84 -7.90
C LEU A 674 26.79 -1.72 -9.41
N TYR A 675 28.06 -1.70 -9.83
CA TYR A 675 28.43 -1.50 -11.24
C TYR A 675 28.75 -2.80 -12.00
N GLU A 676 29.15 -3.89 -11.33
CA GLU A 676 29.48 -5.15 -12.01
C GLU A 676 28.23 -5.99 -12.33
N THR A 677 28.13 -6.48 -13.57
CA THR A 677 27.05 -7.39 -14.01
C THR A 677 27.10 -8.78 -13.38
N SER A 678 28.12 -9.10 -12.58
CA SER A 678 28.13 -10.29 -11.71
C SER A 678 27.52 -10.02 -10.33
N ASP A 679 27.35 -8.75 -9.95
CA ASP A 679 26.97 -8.32 -8.61
C ASP A 679 25.54 -7.77 -8.56
N TRP A 680 25.36 -6.56 -8.02
CA TRP A 680 24.06 -5.93 -7.80
C TRP A 680 23.61 -5.06 -8.99
N TRP A 681 24.29 -5.15 -10.13
CA TRP A 681 23.94 -4.34 -11.29
C TRP A 681 22.47 -4.58 -11.67
N PRO A 682 21.61 -3.54 -11.61
CA PRO A 682 20.23 -3.61 -12.09
C PRO A 682 20.20 -3.32 -13.59
N ASP A 683 19.21 -3.77 -14.34
CA ASP A 683 18.98 -3.31 -15.71
C ASP A 683 18.04 -2.09 -15.77
N GLY A 684 17.26 -1.88 -14.70
CA GLY A 684 16.32 -0.76 -14.53
C GLY A 684 14.87 -1.11 -14.88
N THR A 685 14.55 -2.38 -15.08
CA THR A 685 13.24 -2.88 -15.49
C THR A 685 12.80 -4.04 -14.59
N ALA A 686 11.56 -4.50 -14.71
CA ALA A 686 11.12 -5.71 -14.01
C ALA A 686 11.66 -7.01 -14.65
N ASP A 687 12.26 -6.95 -15.84
CA ASP A 687 12.83 -8.10 -16.53
C ASP A 687 14.25 -8.39 -16.02
N ARG A 688 14.34 -9.31 -15.07
CA ARG A 688 15.61 -9.70 -14.46
C ARG A 688 16.58 -10.49 -15.33
N SER A 689 16.21 -10.86 -16.55
CA SER A 689 17.06 -11.72 -17.39
C SER A 689 18.43 -11.09 -17.69
N ALA A 690 18.50 -9.76 -17.71
CA ALA A 690 19.72 -8.99 -17.89
C ALA A 690 20.42 -8.59 -16.57
N ASP A 691 19.74 -8.74 -15.42
CA ASP A 691 20.24 -8.30 -14.11
C ASP A 691 21.51 -9.01 -13.67
N GLY A 692 22.23 -8.37 -12.75
CA GLY A 692 23.43 -8.92 -12.15
C GLY A 692 23.16 -10.24 -11.43
N THR A 693 24.10 -11.20 -11.52
CA THR A 693 23.86 -12.55 -10.96
C THR A 693 23.56 -12.54 -9.46
N ARG A 694 24.20 -11.66 -8.67
CA ARG A 694 23.89 -11.55 -7.23
C ARG A 694 22.58 -10.83 -6.99
N TYR A 695 22.19 -9.88 -7.85
CA TYR A 695 20.87 -9.25 -7.79
C TYR A 695 19.75 -10.25 -8.10
N GLN A 696 19.91 -11.07 -9.14
CA GLN A 696 18.97 -12.17 -9.44
C GLN A 696 18.79 -13.14 -8.26
N ASN A 697 19.87 -13.45 -7.54
CA ASN A 697 19.78 -14.28 -6.34
C ASN A 697 19.05 -13.57 -5.19
N PHE A 698 19.21 -12.25 -5.04
CA PHE A 698 18.40 -11.47 -4.10
C PHE A 698 16.92 -11.55 -4.48
N GLN A 699 16.57 -11.28 -5.74
CA GLN A 699 15.18 -11.34 -6.21
C GLN A 699 14.56 -12.73 -5.93
N LYS A 700 15.28 -13.81 -6.27
CA LYS A 700 14.91 -15.19 -5.93
C LYS A 700 14.71 -15.41 -4.43
N THR A 701 15.59 -14.87 -3.60
CA THR A 701 15.47 -14.99 -2.14
C THR A 701 14.22 -14.26 -1.64
N VAL A 702 13.89 -13.09 -2.20
CA VAL A 702 12.66 -12.35 -1.88
C VAL A 702 11.43 -13.15 -2.25
N TRP A 703 11.32 -13.67 -3.47
CA TRP A 703 10.19 -14.52 -3.87
C TRP A 703 10.03 -15.74 -2.97
N LYS A 704 11.13 -16.44 -2.63
CA LYS A 704 11.09 -17.56 -1.69
C LYS A 704 10.57 -17.17 -0.31
N GLY A 705 11.00 -16.00 0.19
CA GLY A 705 10.53 -15.47 1.48
C GLY A 705 9.06 -15.06 1.46
N LEU A 706 8.60 -14.38 0.40
CA LEU A 706 7.19 -14.03 0.23
C LEU A 706 6.31 -15.28 0.13
N ALA A 707 6.73 -16.29 -0.64
CA ALA A 707 6.05 -17.58 -0.74
C ALA A 707 5.89 -18.23 0.65
N ALA A 708 6.99 -18.32 1.39
CA ALA A 708 7.00 -18.94 2.70
C ALA A 708 6.13 -18.16 3.72
N MET A 709 6.14 -16.83 3.66
CA MET A 709 5.30 -15.97 4.52
C MET A 709 3.82 -16.17 4.21
N LYS A 710 3.43 -16.13 2.93
CA LYS A 710 2.04 -16.37 2.49
C LYS A 710 1.54 -17.75 2.89
N ASN A 711 2.42 -18.75 2.86
CA ASN A 711 2.08 -20.09 3.29
C ASN A 711 1.93 -20.24 4.81
N LYS A 712 2.77 -19.54 5.58
CA LYS A 712 2.70 -19.57 7.05
C LYS A 712 1.51 -18.76 7.57
N TYR A 713 1.14 -17.71 6.85
CA TYR A 713 0.08 -16.77 7.20
C TYR A 713 -0.96 -16.64 6.07
N PRO A 714 -1.71 -17.72 5.77
CA PRO A 714 -2.63 -17.78 4.63
C PRO A 714 -3.82 -16.81 4.75
N THR A 715 -4.14 -16.37 5.97
CA THR A 715 -5.19 -15.40 6.27
C THR A 715 -4.69 -13.95 6.35
N HIS A 716 -3.41 -13.70 6.06
CA HIS A 716 -2.84 -12.36 6.07
C HIS A 716 -2.60 -11.87 4.65
N SER A 717 -2.80 -10.57 4.42
CA SER A 717 -2.20 -9.89 3.28
C SER A 717 -0.70 -9.74 3.54
N VAL A 718 0.13 -10.32 2.68
CA VAL A 718 1.60 -10.26 2.80
C VAL A 718 2.13 -9.12 1.95
N GLU A 719 2.70 -8.11 2.59
CA GLU A 719 3.10 -6.85 1.96
C GLU A 719 4.55 -6.51 2.29
N ILE A 720 5.29 -5.98 1.32
CA ILE A 720 6.65 -5.51 1.55
C ILE A 720 6.56 -4.11 2.16
N LEU A 721 7.07 -3.96 3.38
CA LEU A 721 7.03 -2.69 4.11
C LEU A 721 8.17 -1.75 3.72
N GLY A 722 9.34 -2.31 3.41
CA GLY A 722 10.51 -1.49 3.06
C GLY A 722 11.80 -2.30 2.97
N MET A 723 12.86 -1.64 2.53
CA MET A 723 14.17 -2.25 2.30
C MET A 723 15.30 -1.51 3.03
N GLY A 724 16.02 -2.25 3.86
CA GLY A 724 17.31 -1.82 4.43
C GLY A 724 18.47 -2.14 3.49
N TRP A 725 19.32 -1.15 3.21
CA TRP A 725 20.45 -1.27 2.30
C TRP A 725 21.77 -0.79 2.93
N VAL A 726 22.75 -1.69 3.03
CA VAL A 726 24.08 -1.39 3.58
C VAL A 726 25.18 -1.78 2.58
N GLN A 727 25.53 -0.83 1.71
CA GLN A 727 26.53 -1.01 0.66
C GLN A 727 27.20 0.29 0.22
N GLY A 728 28.38 0.18 -0.39
CA GLY A 728 29.06 1.27 -1.10
C GLY A 728 30.58 1.18 -1.03
N GLU A 729 31.12 0.41 -0.07
CA GLU A 729 32.57 0.41 0.17
C GLU A 729 33.35 -0.16 -1.02
N SER A 730 32.85 -1.21 -1.69
CA SER A 730 33.55 -1.77 -2.86
C SER A 730 33.57 -0.79 -4.04
N ASP A 731 32.47 -0.11 -4.33
CA ASP A 731 32.44 0.93 -5.36
C ASP A 731 33.42 2.08 -5.07
N ALA A 732 33.56 2.47 -3.79
CA ALA A 732 34.55 3.47 -3.38
C ALA A 732 36.00 2.96 -3.54
N ILE A 733 36.29 1.74 -3.07
CA ILE A 733 37.62 1.10 -3.16
C ILE A 733 38.08 0.98 -4.63
N GLU A 734 37.14 0.67 -5.52
CA GLU A 734 37.40 0.40 -6.94
C GLU A 734 37.31 1.64 -7.84
N GLY A 735 37.08 2.82 -7.24
CA GLY A 735 37.10 4.09 -7.97
C GLY A 735 35.86 4.34 -8.83
N GLN A 736 34.71 3.78 -8.43
CA GLN A 736 33.43 3.88 -9.14
C GLN A 736 32.45 4.86 -8.49
N GLY A 737 32.92 5.74 -7.60
CA GLY A 737 32.05 6.68 -6.89
C GLY A 737 31.23 7.58 -7.82
N GLU A 738 31.79 8.00 -8.95
CA GLU A 738 31.09 8.83 -9.95
C GLU A 738 29.90 8.12 -10.62
N ASN A 739 29.88 6.78 -10.63
CA ASN A 739 28.79 5.99 -11.21
C ASN A 739 27.75 5.57 -10.17
N TYR A 740 28.05 5.76 -8.87
CA TYR A 740 27.28 5.18 -7.78
C TYR A 740 25.85 5.73 -7.70
N GLU A 741 25.67 7.05 -7.87
CA GLU A 741 24.36 7.71 -7.84
C GLU A 741 23.42 7.10 -8.89
N ALA A 742 23.85 7.06 -10.15
CA ALA A 742 23.05 6.52 -11.25
C ALA A 742 22.75 5.02 -11.06
N ASN A 743 23.71 4.24 -10.56
CA ASN A 743 23.50 2.82 -10.32
C ASN A 743 22.53 2.56 -9.16
N LEU A 744 22.64 3.32 -8.07
CA LEU A 744 21.76 3.19 -6.91
C LEU A 744 20.32 3.63 -7.23
N THR A 745 20.15 4.75 -7.94
CA THR A 745 18.82 5.19 -8.42
C THR A 745 18.17 4.12 -9.30
N ARG A 746 18.95 3.54 -10.23
CA ARG A 746 18.46 2.47 -11.10
C ARG A 746 18.11 1.22 -10.32
N PHE A 747 18.91 0.86 -9.31
CA PHE A 747 18.67 -0.31 -8.46
C PHE A 747 17.37 -0.19 -7.67
N ILE A 748 17.12 0.98 -7.08
CA ILE A 748 15.87 1.27 -6.37
C ILE A 748 14.66 1.16 -7.31
N ALA A 749 14.74 1.78 -8.48
CA ALA A 749 13.66 1.73 -9.47
C ALA A 749 13.36 0.30 -9.95
N ASP A 750 14.40 -0.50 -10.14
CA ASP A 750 14.31 -1.88 -10.57
C ASP A 750 13.67 -2.78 -9.50
N VAL A 751 14.10 -2.65 -8.23
CA VAL A 751 13.48 -3.38 -7.11
C VAL A 751 11.99 -3.06 -7.00
N ARG A 752 11.61 -1.78 -7.12
CA ARG A 752 10.21 -1.33 -7.10
C ARG A 752 9.41 -1.92 -8.25
N ALA A 753 9.98 -1.91 -9.46
CA ALA A 753 9.35 -2.49 -10.65
C ALA A 753 9.20 -4.01 -10.52
N THR A 754 10.24 -4.71 -10.04
CA THR A 754 10.28 -6.16 -9.86
C THR A 754 9.19 -6.66 -8.90
N PHE A 755 8.97 -5.92 -7.80
CA PHE A 755 8.00 -6.33 -6.77
C PHE A 755 6.67 -5.57 -6.79
N GLY A 756 6.47 -4.68 -7.78
CA GLY A 756 5.20 -3.97 -7.97
C GLY A 756 4.84 -2.96 -6.88
N VAL A 757 5.82 -2.45 -6.14
CA VAL A 757 5.62 -1.47 -5.05
C VAL A 757 6.28 -0.15 -5.46
N ALA A 758 5.53 0.71 -6.14
CA ALA A 758 6.06 1.91 -6.80
C ALA A 758 6.69 2.94 -5.83
N ASP A 759 6.23 2.93 -4.59
CA ASP A 759 6.61 3.80 -3.49
C ASP A 759 7.37 3.06 -2.37
N LEU A 760 7.94 1.89 -2.67
CA LEU A 760 8.65 1.08 -1.67
C LEU A 760 9.69 1.93 -0.91
N PRO A 761 9.59 2.02 0.42
CA PRO A 761 10.58 2.70 1.24
C PRO A 761 11.96 2.05 1.20
N PHE A 762 13.00 2.87 1.02
CA PHE A 762 14.40 2.46 1.14
C PHE A 762 15.11 3.23 2.25
N VAL A 763 15.77 2.50 3.14
CA VAL A 763 16.62 3.08 4.19
C VAL A 763 18.06 2.66 3.98
N LEU A 764 18.91 3.64 3.75
CA LEU A 764 20.30 3.46 3.37
C LEU A 764 21.20 3.74 4.59
N SER A 765 22.18 2.88 4.82
CA SER A 765 23.31 3.20 5.71
C SER A 765 24.38 3.90 4.90
N LYS A 766 24.64 5.18 5.18
CA LYS A 766 25.74 5.88 4.50
C LYS A 766 27.09 5.26 4.87
N LEU A 767 28.06 5.41 3.96
CA LEU A 767 29.45 5.12 4.31
C LEU A 767 29.95 6.09 5.39
N SER A 768 30.87 5.63 6.23
CA SER A 768 31.36 6.38 7.39
C SER A 768 32.80 6.85 7.21
N SER A 769 33.08 8.06 7.68
CA SER A 769 34.46 8.56 7.81
C SER A 769 35.30 7.74 8.80
N ASN A 770 34.66 7.02 9.74
CA ASN A 770 35.35 6.09 10.65
C ASN A 770 36.07 4.96 9.89
N GLN A 771 35.62 4.62 8.68
CA GLN A 771 36.23 3.58 7.85
C GLN A 771 37.53 4.05 7.17
N LEU A 772 37.85 5.34 7.23
CA LEU A 772 38.97 5.97 6.51
C LEU A 772 40.28 6.07 7.30
N GLU A 773 40.32 5.61 8.56
CA GLU A 773 41.56 5.67 9.34
C GLU A 773 42.68 4.85 8.65
N GLY A 774 43.74 5.56 8.22
CA GLY A 774 44.86 4.95 7.51
C GLY A 774 44.56 4.50 6.06
N ALA A 775 43.47 4.98 5.46
CA ALA A 775 43.11 4.71 4.06
C ALA A 775 44.13 5.28 3.05
N PRO A 776 44.38 4.58 1.92
CA PRO A 776 45.16 5.13 0.81
C PRO A 776 44.40 6.27 0.13
N GLN A 777 45.13 7.13 -0.58
CA GLN A 777 44.57 8.36 -1.15
C GLN A 777 43.39 8.12 -2.10
N ASN A 778 43.41 7.06 -2.91
CA ASN A 778 42.30 6.74 -3.81
C ASN A 778 40.98 6.50 -3.05
N GLU A 779 41.03 5.85 -1.89
CA GLU A 779 39.83 5.64 -1.06
C GLU A 779 39.39 6.94 -0.39
N LEU A 780 40.33 7.75 0.11
CA LEU A 780 40.03 9.08 0.68
C LEU A 780 39.35 10.02 -0.33
N ASP A 781 39.70 9.88 -1.62
CA ASP A 781 39.11 10.67 -2.69
C ASP A 781 37.72 10.16 -3.10
N GLN A 782 37.46 8.85 -3.00
CA GLN A 782 36.23 8.21 -3.51
C GLN A 782 35.13 8.06 -2.46
N TRP A 783 35.46 7.84 -1.18
CA TRP A 783 34.48 7.69 -0.10
C TRP A 783 33.49 8.86 -0.02
N PRO A 784 33.94 10.14 -0.06
CA PRO A 784 33.02 11.26 -0.03
C PRO A 784 32.11 11.33 -1.25
N ILE A 785 32.56 10.82 -2.42
CA ILE A 785 31.75 10.79 -3.63
C ILE A 785 30.59 9.80 -3.47
N VAL A 786 30.87 8.58 -3.00
CA VAL A 786 29.82 7.58 -2.72
C VAL A 786 28.88 8.04 -1.62
N THR A 787 29.41 8.61 -0.54
CA THR A 787 28.60 9.12 0.59
C THR A 787 27.67 10.26 0.12
N ASN A 788 28.17 11.16 -0.74
CA ASN A 788 27.37 12.23 -1.32
C ASN A 788 26.32 11.69 -2.32
N ALA A 789 26.66 10.67 -3.10
CA ALA A 789 25.71 10.01 -3.99
C ALA A 789 24.53 9.39 -3.21
N GLN A 790 24.80 8.70 -2.08
CA GLN A 790 23.76 8.17 -1.20
C GLN A 790 22.83 9.28 -0.68
N ALA A 791 23.39 10.44 -0.30
CA ALA A 791 22.61 11.59 0.14
C ALA A 791 21.79 12.23 -0.99
N LEU A 792 22.33 12.30 -2.21
CA LEU A 792 21.62 12.86 -3.37
C LEU A 792 20.45 11.97 -3.80
N VAL A 793 20.61 10.65 -3.79
CA VAL A 793 19.53 9.71 -4.09
C VAL A 793 18.39 9.87 -3.06
N ALA A 794 18.72 9.91 -1.76
CA ALA A 794 17.72 10.15 -0.71
C ALA A 794 17.02 11.51 -0.83
N ALA A 795 17.73 12.57 -1.25
CA ALA A 795 17.12 13.89 -1.43
C ALA A 795 16.23 13.98 -2.69
N ALA A 796 16.42 13.10 -3.67
CA ALA A 796 15.70 13.12 -4.93
C ALA A 796 14.40 12.29 -4.89
N ASP A 797 14.26 11.39 -3.93
CA ASP A 797 13.17 10.42 -3.84
C ASP A 797 12.53 10.45 -2.44
N PRO A 798 11.24 10.82 -2.31
CA PRO A 798 10.61 10.98 -1.01
C PRO A 798 10.47 9.68 -0.21
N TYR A 799 10.62 8.52 -0.85
CA TYR A 799 10.57 7.21 -0.22
C TYR A 799 11.97 6.62 0.02
N VAL A 800 13.01 7.46 0.06
CA VAL A 800 14.39 7.03 0.33
C VAL A 800 15.00 7.91 1.42
N VAL A 801 15.49 7.29 2.50
CA VAL A 801 16.21 7.97 3.59
C VAL A 801 17.61 7.41 3.73
N ALA A 802 18.60 8.29 3.92
CA ALA A 802 20.00 7.91 4.12
C ALA A 802 20.49 8.31 5.52
N THR A 803 20.70 7.31 6.38
CA THR A 803 21.14 7.46 7.78
C THR A 803 22.63 7.79 7.88
N ASP A 804 22.99 8.71 8.78
CA ASP A 804 24.39 9.05 9.09
C ASP A 804 25.03 7.99 9.98
N THR A 805 26.25 7.59 9.65
CA THR A 805 27.02 6.57 10.40
C THR A 805 28.31 7.15 10.97
N GLU A 806 28.23 8.33 11.59
CA GLU A 806 29.40 9.12 12.03
C GLU A 806 29.58 9.16 13.55
N GLY A 807 30.84 9.20 14.00
CA GLY A 807 31.17 9.34 15.42
C GLY A 807 31.32 8.01 16.18
N THR A 808 31.41 8.06 17.51
CA THR A 808 31.91 6.94 18.31
C THR A 808 31.00 5.71 18.37
N ASN A 809 29.71 5.87 18.04
CA ASN A 809 28.75 4.76 18.02
C ASN A 809 28.97 3.84 16.82
N TYR A 810 29.60 4.34 15.75
CA TYR A 810 29.82 3.63 14.48
C TYR A 810 31.27 3.17 14.34
N ALA A 811 31.86 2.69 15.44
CA ALA A 811 33.24 2.23 15.45
C ALA A 811 33.46 1.03 14.51
N VAL A 812 34.65 0.97 13.92
CA VAL A 812 35.10 -0.10 13.04
C VAL A 812 36.21 -0.92 13.70
N SER A 813 36.53 -2.07 13.12
CA SER A 813 37.62 -2.91 13.61
C SER A 813 38.99 -2.30 13.32
N VAL A 814 39.81 -2.09 14.36
CA VAL A 814 41.18 -1.55 14.25
C VAL A 814 42.22 -2.66 14.36
N GLY A 815 43.25 -2.62 13.50
CA GLY A 815 44.42 -3.53 13.57
C GLY A 815 44.55 -4.55 12.44
N TYR A 816 43.66 -4.54 11.45
CA TYR A 816 43.77 -5.31 10.20
C TYR A 816 43.38 -4.43 9.01
N SER A 817 44.08 -4.55 7.87
CA SER A 817 43.85 -3.67 6.71
C SER A 817 42.44 -3.76 6.14
N GLU A 818 41.78 -4.92 6.23
CA GLU A 818 40.36 -5.08 5.86
C GLU A 818 39.42 -4.77 7.03
N GLY A 819 39.91 -4.76 8.27
CA GLY A 819 39.09 -4.57 9.47
C GLY A 819 38.48 -3.16 9.55
N ARG A 820 39.19 -2.15 9.03
CA ARG A 820 38.74 -0.76 9.02
C ARG A 820 37.41 -0.55 8.27
N TYR A 821 37.05 -1.45 7.36
CA TYR A 821 35.81 -1.34 6.60
C TYR A 821 34.61 -1.93 7.33
N HIS A 822 34.83 -2.73 8.38
CA HIS A 822 33.76 -3.49 9.02
C HIS A 822 33.43 -2.93 10.40
N TYR A 823 32.15 -2.66 10.62
CA TYR A 823 31.62 -2.20 11.89
C TYR A 823 31.73 -3.28 12.97
N ILE A 824 32.07 -2.88 14.19
CA ILE A 824 32.02 -3.78 15.35
C ILE A 824 30.57 -4.05 15.78
N THR A 825 30.36 -5.05 16.64
CA THR A 825 29.00 -5.47 17.04
C THR A 825 28.11 -4.34 17.57
N PRO A 826 28.56 -3.45 18.48
CA PRO A 826 27.76 -2.30 18.90
C PRO A 826 27.32 -1.39 17.75
N ALA A 827 28.22 -1.14 16.79
CA ALA A 827 27.95 -0.26 15.66
C ALA A 827 26.95 -0.89 14.68
N LEU A 828 27.02 -2.21 14.44
CA LEU A 828 26.02 -2.91 13.64
C LEU A 828 24.63 -2.88 14.29
N LEU A 829 24.56 -2.99 15.61
CA LEU A 829 23.29 -2.84 16.33
C LEU A 829 22.74 -1.42 16.14
N GLN A 830 23.57 -0.40 16.33
CA GLN A 830 23.19 1.01 16.13
C GLN A 830 22.67 1.27 14.72
N ILE A 831 23.38 0.80 13.69
CA ILE A 831 22.93 0.93 12.29
C ILE A 831 21.54 0.32 12.12
N GLY A 832 21.27 -0.85 12.70
CA GLY A 832 19.93 -1.44 12.58
C GLY A 832 18.83 -0.62 13.27
N TYR A 833 19.12 0.01 14.42
CA TYR A 833 18.17 0.93 15.06
C TYR A 833 17.91 2.15 14.18
N ASP A 834 18.97 2.79 13.67
CA ASP A 834 18.83 3.98 12.83
C ASP A 834 18.07 3.69 11.52
N LEU A 835 18.28 2.52 10.92
CA LEU A 835 17.53 2.08 9.74
C LEU A 835 16.05 1.85 10.07
N ALA A 836 15.73 1.34 11.27
CA ALA A 836 14.34 1.12 11.69
C ALA A 836 13.62 2.45 11.87
N ASP A 837 14.22 3.38 12.63
CA ASP A 837 13.65 4.70 12.88
C ASP A 837 13.45 5.46 11.55
N ALA A 838 14.43 5.37 10.63
CA ALA A 838 14.32 5.94 9.30
C ALA A 838 13.17 5.31 8.50
N LEU A 839 12.94 4.00 8.62
CA LEU A 839 11.90 3.31 7.87
C LEU A 839 10.53 3.74 8.37
N ILE A 840 10.33 3.70 9.70
CA ILE A 840 9.08 4.10 10.33
C ILE A 840 8.71 5.54 9.98
N SER A 841 9.69 6.44 9.89
CA SER A 841 9.45 7.83 9.51
C SER A 841 8.91 8.06 8.09
N ILE A 842 8.98 7.05 7.19
CA ILE A 842 8.61 7.20 5.77
C ILE A 842 7.70 6.10 5.24
N CYS A 843 7.41 5.04 6.00
CA CYS A 843 6.61 3.92 5.52
C CYS A 843 5.10 4.17 5.55
N GLY A 844 4.65 5.38 5.92
CA GLY A 844 3.25 5.80 5.89
C GLY A 844 2.34 4.99 6.80
N VAL A 845 2.90 4.42 7.88
CA VAL A 845 2.15 3.66 8.89
C VAL A 845 1.74 4.56 10.06
N ASP A 846 2.32 5.76 10.15
CA ASP A 846 2.01 6.86 11.07
C ASP A 846 2.19 8.15 10.24
N SER A 847 1.11 8.60 9.58
CA SER A 847 1.17 9.65 8.56
C SER A 847 1.25 11.06 9.16
N ASP A 848 0.90 11.23 10.44
CA ASP A 848 0.97 12.52 11.14
C ASP A 848 2.07 12.60 12.21
N ASN A 849 2.84 11.52 12.39
CA ASN A 849 4.02 11.41 13.23
C ASN A 849 3.73 11.69 14.71
N ASP A 850 2.62 11.19 15.23
CA ASP A 850 2.23 11.37 16.62
C ASP A 850 2.58 10.17 17.53
N ASP A 851 3.27 9.16 17.00
CA ASP A 851 3.61 7.90 17.67
C ASP A 851 2.39 6.96 17.88
N LEU A 852 1.26 7.24 17.23
CA LEU A 852 0.16 6.30 16.98
C LEU A 852 0.18 5.87 15.51
N LEU A 853 -0.14 4.61 15.23
CA LEU A 853 -0.14 4.12 13.86
C LEU A 853 -1.49 4.41 13.20
N ASP A 854 -1.49 4.94 11.97
CA ASP A 854 -2.70 5.24 11.20
C ASP A 854 -3.66 4.04 11.15
N GLU A 855 -3.14 2.82 10.97
CA GLU A 855 -3.98 1.61 10.93
C GLU A 855 -4.63 1.32 12.30
N TRP A 856 -3.92 1.56 13.41
CA TRP A 856 -4.48 1.40 14.75
C TRP A 856 -5.57 2.43 14.98
N GLU A 857 -5.29 3.71 14.71
CA GLU A 857 -6.27 4.80 14.79
C GLU A 857 -7.51 4.50 13.93
N ASN A 858 -7.32 4.03 12.70
CA ASN A 858 -8.41 3.70 11.78
C ASN A 858 -9.22 2.48 12.22
N SER A 859 -8.63 1.55 12.98
CA SER A 859 -9.33 0.36 13.48
C SER A 859 -10.37 0.69 14.56
N TYR A 860 -10.17 1.80 15.28
CA TYR A 860 -11.03 2.26 16.37
C TYR A 860 -11.84 3.51 16.00
N ALA A 861 -11.37 4.31 15.04
CA ALA A 861 -12.05 5.48 14.49
C ALA A 861 -11.84 5.57 12.95
N PRO A 862 -12.63 4.83 12.14
CA PRO A 862 -12.45 4.81 10.69
C PRO A 862 -12.74 6.18 10.06
N GLY A 863 -11.73 6.76 9.41
CA GLY A 863 -11.82 8.01 8.66
C GLY A 863 -11.03 9.20 9.24
N THR A 864 -10.24 9.01 10.29
CA THR A 864 -9.52 10.09 10.99
C THR A 864 -8.01 9.90 11.09
N ALA A 865 -7.36 9.21 10.12
CA ALA A 865 -5.90 9.15 10.05
C ALA A 865 -5.29 10.55 10.29
N GLY A 866 -4.62 10.70 11.43
CA GLY A 866 -3.96 11.91 11.91
C GLY A 866 -4.83 13.10 12.37
N LEU A 867 -6.11 12.91 12.72
CA LEU A 867 -6.99 14.01 13.17
C LEU A 867 -8.02 13.65 14.27
N GLY A 868 -8.07 12.40 14.75
CA GLY A 868 -9.13 11.92 15.65
C GLY A 868 -8.70 11.67 17.09
N ASN A 869 -7.56 11.03 17.29
CA ASN A 869 -7.11 10.48 18.56
C ASN A 869 -5.66 10.88 18.79
N THR A 870 -5.41 12.04 19.40
CA THR A 870 -4.02 12.41 19.73
C THR A 870 -3.47 11.46 20.80
N PRO A 871 -2.15 11.31 20.96
CA PRO A 871 -1.56 10.40 21.96
C PRO A 871 -1.99 10.69 23.41
N ASP A 872 -2.30 11.96 23.68
CA ASP A 872 -2.77 12.47 24.97
C ASP A 872 -4.32 12.46 25.12
N ALA A 873 -5.06 12.01 24.09
CA ALA A 873 -6.51 11.85 24.16
C ALA A 873 -6.88 10.65 25.05
N ASP A 874 -8.11 10.62 25.53
CA ASP A 874 -8.70 9.55 26.37
C ASP A 874 -10.10 9.35 25.76
N TYR A 875 -10.13 8.62 24.64
CA TYR A 875 -11.27 8.64 23.71
C TYR A 875 -12.55 8.08 24.35
N ASP A 876 -12.44 7.04 25.16
CA ASP A 876 -13.57 6.43 25.87
C ASP A 876 -13.81 7.00 27.28
N GLY A 877 -12.88 7.82 27.81
CA GLY A 877 -13.01 8.54 29.07
C GLY A 877 -12.75 7.69 30.31
N ASP A 878 -11.99 6.61 30.17
CA ASP A 878 -11.65 5.68 31.26
C ASP A 878 -10.47 6.16 32.13
N GLY A 879 -9.73 7.17 31.64
CA GLY A 879 -8.61 7.81 32.30
C GLY A 879 -7.22 7.30 31.93
N PHE A 880 -7.10 6.41 30.94
CA PHE A 880 -5.87 6.10 30.22
C PHE A 880 -5.82 6.93 28.93
N THR A 881 -4.62 7.31 28.49
CA THR A 881 -4.52 7.98 27.20
C THR A 881 -4.48 6.97 26.06
N ASP A 882 -4.95 7.34 24.87
CA ASP A 882 -4.93 6.53 23.67
C ASP A 882 -3.50 5.98 23.38
N GLN A 883 -2.44 6.74 23.73
CA GLN A 883 -1.06 6.25 23.69
C GLN A 883 -0.75 5.17 24.74
N GLU A 884 -1.21 5.34 25.97
CA GLU A 884 -1.07 4.31 27.02
C GLU A 884 -1.83 3.04 26.63
N GLU A 885 -2.98 3.18 25.98
CA GLU A 885 -3.80 2.08 25.49
C GLU A 885 -3.18 1.38 24.28
N PHE A 886 -2.67 2.14 23.31
CA PHE A 886 -1.89 1.64 22.18
C PHE A 886 -0.69 0.80 22.64
N GLN A 887 0.05 1.28 23.65
CA GLN A 887 1.22 0.59 24.21
C GLN A 887 0.91 -0.73 24.90
N VAL A 888 -0.31 -0.91 25.42
CA VAL A 888 -0.72 -2.10 26.19
C VAL A 888 -1.81 -2.92 25.51
N GLY A 889 -2.23 -2.49 24.32
CA GLY A 889 -3.18 -3.14 23.42
C GLY A 889 -4.60 -3.24 23.98
N THR A 890 -5.06 -2.18 24.63
CA THR A 890 -6.46 -2.01 25.05
C THR A 890 -7.27 -1.27 23.99
N ASP A 891 -8.58 -1.45 24.00
CA ASP A 891 -9.51 -0.84 23.03
C ASP A 891 -9.90 0.59 23.46
N PRO A 892 -9.41 1.65 22.77
CA PRO A 892 -9.66 3.05 23.16
C PRO A 892 -11.12 3.49 22.98
N THR A 893 -12.00 2.60 22.53
CA THR A 893 -13.45 2.84 22.39
C THR A 893 -14.28 2.14 23.47
N ASP A 894 -13.66 1.28 24.27
CA ASP A 894 -14.32 0.50 25.31
C ASP A 894 -13.76 0.82 26.70
N SER A 895 -14.45 1.74 27.40
CA SER A 895 -14.08 2.17 28.76
C SER A 895 -14.04 1.06 29.83
N ASP A 896 -14.41 -0.18 29.49
CA ASP A 896 -14.26 -1.37 30.34
C ASP A 896 -13.00 -2.20 30.02
N ASP A 897 -12.31 -1.97 28.90
CA ASP A 897 -11.10 -2.70 28.46
C ASP A 897 -9.82 -1.90 28.74
N PHE A 898 -9.34 -1.92 29.99
CA PHE A 898 -8.14 -1.17 30.37
C PHE A 898 -7.17 -1.97 31.26
N LEU A 899 -5.92 -1.53 31.32
CA LEU A 899 -4.88 -2.21 32.09
C LEU A 899 -5.15 -2.11 33.60
N LYS A 900 -5.76 -3.17 34.14
CA LYS A 900 -6.19 -3.21 35.54
C LYS A 900 -5.41 -4.21 36.40
N LEU A 901 -4.76 -3.70 37.45
CA LEU A 901 -4.17 -4.53 38.50
C LEU A 901 -5.22 -4.93 39.55
N SER A 902 -5.51 -6.22 39.63
CA SER A 902 -6.45 -6.83 40.57
C SER A 902 -5.73 -7.59 41.69
N ALA A 903 -6.14 -7.39 42.94
CA ALA A 903 -5.64 -8.20 44.05
C ALA A 903 -6.35 -9.56 44.07
N VAL A 904 -5.60 -10.66 43.88
CA VAL A 904 -6.13 -12.03 43.94
C VAL A 904 -5.98 -12.65 45.34
N SER A 905 -5.09 -12.11 46.18
CA SER A 905 -4.96 -12.48 47.59
C SER A 905 -4.24 -11.40 48.39
N SER A 906 -4.06 -11.61 49.71
CA SER A 906 -3.25 -10.72 50.57
C SER A 906 -1.75 -10.69 50.23
N ALA A 907 -1.30 -11.49 49.25
CA ALA A 907 0.07 -11.58 48.78
C ALA A 907 0.17 -11.90 47.27
N GLY A 908 -0.86 -11.57 46.48
CA GLY A 908 -0.86 -11.81 45.04
C GLY A 908 -1.74 -10.84 44.26
N VAL A 909 -1.26 -10.47 43.08
CA VAL A 909 -1.93 -9.57 42.13
C VAL A 909 -2.04 -10.24 40.76
N SER A 910 -3.03 -9.85 39.96
CA SER A 910 -3.24 -10.29 38.59
C SER A 910 -3.67 -9.14 37.70
N TRP A 911 -3.42 -9.24 36.40
CA TRP A 911 -3.82 -8.24 35.40
C TRP A 911 -4.12 -8.93 34.06
N PRO A 912 -4.97 -8.34 33.21
CA PRO A 912 -5.04 -8.74 31.80
C PRO A 912 -3.70 -8.43 31.13
N ALA A 913 -3.10 -9.41 30.46
CA ALA A 913 -1.82 -9.26 29.78
C ALA A 913 -1.98 -9.53 28.27
N GLN A 914 -1.37 -8.67 27.48
CA GLN A 914 -1.29 -8.77 26.03
C GLN A 914 -0.03 -9.54 25.61
N GLY A 915 -0.16 -10.36 24.57
CA GLY A 915 0.96 -11.08 23.98
C GLY A 915 2.01 -10.13 23.42
N GLY A 916 3.29 -10.35 23.78
CA GLY A 916 4.42 -9.54 23.31
C GLY A 916 4.83 -8.40 24.24
N VAL A 917 4.00 -8.04 25.23
CA VAL A 917 4.28 -6.94 26.16
C VAL A 917 5.03 -7.45 27.40
N SER A 918 6.01 -6.67 27.86
CA SER A 918 6.75 -6.93 29.10
C SER A 918 6.13 -6.16 30.26
N TYR A 919 5.84 -6.84 31.36
CA TYR A 919 5.21 -6.22 32.53
C TYR A 919 6.12 -6.23 33.75
N ARG A 920 6.14 -5.15 34.52
CA ARG A 920 6.88 -5.06 35.78
C ARG A 920 5.97 -4.62 36.93
N VAL A 921 6.02 -5.38 38.03
CA VAL A 921 5.29 -5.06 39.26
C VAL A 921 6.22 -4.38 40.26
N TYR A 922 5.82 -3.22 40.75
CA TYR A 922 6.45 -2.49 41.83
C TYR A 922 5.65 -2.60 43.12
N GLN A 923 6.34 -2.55 44.25
CA GLN A 923 5.74 -2.51 45.58
C GLN A 923 6.23 -1.30 46.38
N SER A 924 5.37 -0.75 47.23
CA SER A 924 5.68 0.33 48.17
C SER A 924 5.04 0.08 49.53
N THR A 925 5.63 0.60 50.60
CA THR A 925 4.99 0.60 51.94
C THR A 925 4.46 1.98 52.33
N ASN A 926 4.69 3.01 51.50
CA ASN A 926 4.42 4.41 51.87
C ASN A 926 3.97 5.30 50.69
N LEU A 927 3.82 4.76 49.48
CA LEU A 927 3.52 5.48 48.21
C LEU A 927 4.59 6.48 47.74
N LEU A 928 5.67 6.66 48.50
CA LEU A 928 6.76 7.59 48.19
C LEU A 928 8.01 6.90 47.65
N SER A 929 8.18 5.61 47.95
CA SER A 929 9.34 4.83 47.55
C SER A 929 8.88 3.48 47.01
N TRP A 930 9.24 3.21 45.76
CA TRP A 930 8.84 2.01 45.02
C TRP A 930 10.06 1.14 44.76
N THR A 931 9.90 -0.17 44.92
CA THR A 931 10.92 -1.16 44.56
C THR A 931 10.29 -2.22 43.68
N ALA A 932 11.02 -2.67 42.66
CA ALA A 932 10.57 -3.77 41.82
C ALA A 932 10.35 -5.01 42.69
N ALA A 933 9.17 -5.61 42.59
CA ALA A 933 8.83 -6.80 43.35
C ALA A 933 9.36 -8.09 42.67
N ALA A 934 9.60 -8.03 41.36
CA ALA A 934 10.23 -9.05 40.54
C ALA A 934 10.94 -8.40 39.32
N GLY A 935 11.69 -9.21 38.55
CA GLY A 935 12.15 -8.79 37.23
C GLY A 935 10.99 -8.64 36.24
N PRO A 936 11.19 -7.97 35.10
CA PRO A 936 10.18 -7.84 34.06
C PRO A 936 9.75 -9.21 33.52
N LEU A 937 8.45 -9.34 33.24
CA LEU A 937 7.82 -10.59 32.79
C LEU A 937 7.22 -10.37 31.39
N LEU A 938 7.90 -10.89 30.37
CA LEU A 938 7.39 -10.92 29.00
C LEU A 938 6.27 -11.95 28.88
N PHE A 939 5.08 -11.52 28.47
CA PHE A 939 3.98 -12.43 28.23
C PHE A 939 4.00 -12.94 26.78
N GLN A 940 4.27 -14.23 26.58
CA GLN A 940 4.42 -14.86 25.25
C GLN A 940 3.12 -15.50 24.71
N GLY A 941 1.97 -15.28 25.35
CA GLY A 941 0.71 -15.89 24.93
C GLY A 941 0.18 -15.25 23.64
N MET A 942 -0.29 -16.04 22.69
CA MET A 942 -0.89 -15.55 21.42
C MET A 942 -2.32 -14.99 21.60
N THR A 943 -2.85 -14.94 22.82
CA THR A 943 -4.20 -14.44 23.17
C THR A 943 -4.15 -13.73 24.52
N ASN A 944 -5.03 -12.75 24.72
CA ASN A 944 -5.16 -12.01 25.99
C ASN A 944 -5.49 -12.98 27.13
N ALA A 945 -4.70 -12.94 28.21
CA ALA A 945 -4.92 -13.81 29.37
C ALA A 945 -4.64 -13.08 30.69
N VAL A 946 -5.26 -13.58 31.77
CA VAL A 946 -5.02 -13.06 33.12
C VAL A 946 -3.72 -13.65 33.67
N VAL A 947 -2.69 -12.83 33.81
CA VAL A 947 -1.40 -13.20 34.40
C VAL A 947 -1.41 -12.85 35.89
N GLY A 948 -0.84 -13.73 36.72
CA GLY A 948 -0.81 -13.55 38.17
C GLY A 948 0.59 -13.74 38.75
N PHE A 949 0.96 -12.88 39.72
CA PHE A 949 2.17 -13.03 40.52
C PHE A 949 1.81 -13.26 41.99
N SER A 950 2.38 -14.30 42.60
CA SER A 950 2.12 -14.66 44.00
C SER A 950 3.41 -15.04 44.72
N ASN A 951 4.09 -14.05 45.33
CA ASN A 951 5.24 -14.27 46.23
C ASN A 951 5.66 -13.00 47.00
N PHE A 952 4.72 -12.12 47.38
CA PHE A 952 5.09 -10.92 48.15
C PHE A 952 5.38 -11.27 49.62
N ILE A 953 6.53 -10.84 50.14
CA ILE A 953 6.84 -10.92 51.57
C ILE A 953 5.95 -9.91 52.29
N GLN A 954 4.93 -10.40 53.01
CA GLN A 954 4.00 -9.56 53.75
C GLN A 954 4.75 -8.84 54.88
N THR A 955 5.11 -7.57 54.66
CA THR A 955 5.57 -6.67 55.72
C THR A 955 4.38 -5.83 56.18
N ASN A 956 4.29 -5.54 57.47
CA ASN A 956 3.24 -4.72 58.06
C ASN A 956 3.81 -3.29 58.21
N PRO A 957 3.20 -2.22 57.65
CA PRO A 957 1.83 -2.12 57.10
C PRO A 957 1.65 -2.69 55.69
N VAL A 958 0.38 -2.97 55.34
CA VAL A 958 -0.08 -3.47 54.03
C VAL A 958 0.53 -2.62 52.91
N GLY A 959 1.32 -3.25 52.04
CA GLY A 959 1.98 -2.59 50.93
C GLY A 959 1.03 -2.25 49.79
N PHE A 960 1.42 -1.26 48.98
CA PHE A 960 0.80 -0.86 47.72
C PHE A 960 1.53 -1.54 46.56
N PHE A 961 0.81 -1.86 45.50
CA PHE A 961 1.37 -2.40 44.27
C PHE A 961 1.04 -1.47 43.10
N CYS A 962 1.96 -1.40 42.14
CA CYS A 962 1.80 -0.70 40.87
C CYS A 962 2.34 -1.62 39.77
N LEU A 963 1.73 -1.57 38.60
CA LEU A 963 2.13 -2.32 37.41
C LEU A 963 2.58 -1.31 36.35
N THR A 964 3.64 -1.61 35.64
CA THR A 964 4.03 -0.89 34.41
C THR A 964 4.16 -1.89 33.28
N ALA A 965 3.75 -1.50 32.08
CA ALA A 965 4.26 -2.10 30.86
C ALA A 965 5.63 -1.46 30.54
N GLU A 966 6.56 -2.22 29.96
CA GLU A 966 7.93 -1.81 29.63
C GLU A 966 8.36 -2.30 28.26
#